data_AF-A0A535Q145-F1
#
_entry.id   AF-A0A535Q145-F1
#
_cell.length_a   1.000
_cell.length_b   1.000
_cell.length_c   1.000
_cell.angle_alpha   90.00
_cell.angle_beta   90.00
_cell.angle_gamma   90.00
#
_symmetry.space_group_name_H-M   'P 1'
#
loop_
_entity.id
_entity.type
_entity.pdbx_description
1 polymer ?
#
loop_
_entity_poly.entity_id
_entity_poly.type
_entity_poly.pdbx_seq_one_letter_code
_entity_poly.pdbx_strand_id
1 'polypeptide(L)'
;MKRLIRLAAVAALSIGWQVAAVPATQAAGGPSQSSRAASSSCHLGNGVQHVINIVFDNTHFTRDNPNVPSDLEQMPHLLNFLQSNGTLLTNEHTPLISHTATDILTALTGVYGDQMGVPVSNSFRYFNPNGSTNLGVSFAYWTDPLFDPTTSAPTDTQPNMLTAAGKNAPAPWVPFTRAGCNVGGAGTANIELENIATDIPTVFGAGSPEAQEVTSNPTQAFNDFVGIAVHCAQGNALCSNANNGRADLLKDEPGGYTGFNGLFGHKYVAPALGGITTVDGATPITGFPGFDGMSAKNTLGYVAAMQEHGVPVTYAYISDAHDKHPTGPAYGPGQAGYVAALKSYDDAFAAFFGRLASDGINKSNTLFTVTADEGDHFAGVQQTGCDGVTTPCVYGTNQIGEVNTNMAGLLATEQGVTTPFTVHSDDAPAVYITGNPAHDAAVTRTFERATGALTAVNPYTGNTENPTRAIADPAEMKLLHMITADPARTPTFTWFANPDYFLFAGARNCNSPCVSINPGFAWNHGTIGTDINVTWLGLVGPDVRNLGATHDIWTDHSDIRPTILALTGLQDDYAHAGRPITEVMTETRQDLNRLGAIYKQINAPVGQLALDSAAFATSAIKSNSAGDQTYLNADNTIQSWTSRRDALAAQMIALLDFTAPGGSTQHNDRNVNDLINAGQSLLDEVHAAAG
;
A
#
# COMPACT_ATOMS: atom_id res chain seq x y z
N MET A 1 25.58 16.83 32.98
CA MET A 1 25.56 17.19 31.55
C MET A 1 24.89 16.05 30.79
N LYS A 2 23.57 16.18 30.57
CA LYS A 2 22.71 15.17 29.96
C LYS A 2 22.84 15.28 28.42
N ARG A 3 23.21 14.19 27.75
CA ARG A 3 23.09 14.07 26.29
C ARG A 3 21.64 13.67 25.98
N LEU A 4 20.93 14.55 25.30
CA LEU A 4 19.66 14.28 24.64
C LEU A 4 19.91 13.32 23.47
N ILE A 5 19.25 12.17 23.48
CA ILE A 5 19.13 11.27 22.33
C ILE A 5 17.92 11.78 21.55
N ARG A 6 18.16 12.33 20.36
CA ARG A 6 17.11 12.66 19.39
C ARG A 6 16.82 11.38 18.61
N LEU A 7 15.59 10.87 18.66
CA LEU A 7 15.07 10.00 17.60
C LEU A 7 14.94 10.89 16.37
N ALA A 8 15.73 10.60 15.34
CA ALA A 8 15.55 11.12 14.00
C ALA A 8 15.13 9.93 13.15
N ALA A 9 13.93 10.01 12.57
CA ALA A 9 13.64 9.30 11.34
C ALA A 9 14.76 9.62 10.34
N VAL A 10 15.25 8.60 9.64
CA VAL A 10 16.39 8.71 8.72
C VAL A 10 15.93 9.52 7.50
N ALA A 11 15.94 10.85 7.61
CA ALA A 11 15.96 11.76 6.49
C ALA A 11 17.41 11.87 6.00
N ALA A 12 17.70 11.29 4.83
CA ALA A 12 19.02 11.34 4.21
C ALA A 12 19.28 12.72 3.59
N LEU A 13 19.97 13.60 4.34
CA LEU A 13 20.47 14.89 3.85
C LEU A 13 21.61 14.70 2.83
N SER A 14 21.47 15.25 1.62
CA SER A 14 22.56 15.39 0.64
C SER A 14 22.93 16.88 0.43
N ILE A 15 24.20 17.22 0.58
CA ILE A 15 24.77 18.56 0.35
C ILE A 15 25.58 18.51 -0.95
N GLY A 16 25.13 19.24 -1.97
CA GLY A 16 25.79 19.33 -3.27
C GLY A 16 26.90 20.39 -3.33
N TRP A 17 27.98 20.10 -4.06
CA TRP A 17 28.93 21.11 -4.54
C TRP A 17 29.35 20.85 -6.00
N GLN A 18 29.28 21.91 -6.79
CA GLN A 18 29.60 22.01 -8.21
C GLN A 18 31.12 22.12 -8.45
N VAL A 19 31.64 21.54 -9.53
CA VAL A 19 32.77 22.10 -10.29
C VAL A 19 32.57 21.85 -11.79
N ALA A 20 32.68 22.90 -12.59
CA ALA A 20 32.59 22.88 -14.05
C ALA A 20 33.96 22.71 -14.72
N ALA A 21 34.02 21.96 -15.83
CA ALA A 21 34.73 22.31 -17.07
C ALA A 21 34.50 21.27 -18.20
N VAL A 22 34.44 21.77 -19.42
CA VAL A 22 34.02 21.21 -20.74
C VAL A 22 35.25 21.27 -21.70
N PRO A 23 35.29 20.84 -22.99
CA PRO A 23 34.65 19.79 -23.82
C PRO A 23 35.67 18.86 -24.58
N ALA A 24 35.16 17.86 -25.33
CA ALA A 24 35.54 17.43 -26.71
C ALA A 24 35.12 15.94 -26.89
N THR A 25 34.63 15.39 -28.01
CA THR A 25 34.36 15.79 -29.41
C THR A 25 33.45 14.72 -30.02
N GLN A 26 32.68 15.09 -31.05
CA GLN A 26 31.77 14.26 -31.85
C GLN A 26 32.42 13.03 -32.52
N ALA A 27 31.63 11.97 -32.72
CA ALA A 27 31.64 11.17 -33.94
C ALA A 27 30.24 10.60 -34.21
N ALA A 28 29.68 10.97 -35.38
CA ALA A 28 28.43 10.47 -35.92
C ALA A 28 28.59 9.08 -36.54
N GLY A 29 27.55 8.24 -36.47
CA GLY A 29 27.51 6.96 -37.17
C GLY A 29 26.14 6.27 -37.18
N GLY A 30 25.35 6.55 -38.22
CA GLY A 30 24.51 5.61 -38.99
C GLY A 30 23.31 4.89 -38.32
N PRO A 31 22.17 4.72 -39.02
CA PRO A 31 21.00 4.04 -38.48
C PRO A 31 21.25 2.53 -38.35
N SER A 32 21.31 2.03 -37.13
CA SER A 32 21.27 0.60 -36.85
C SER A 32 19.85 0.09 -37.12
N GLN A 33 19.77 -0.89 -38.02
CA GLN A 33 18.55 -1.59 -38.40
C GLN A 33 17.83 -2.14 -37.18
N SER A 34 16.52 -1.89 -37.11
CA SER A 34 15.59 -2.53 -36.19
C SER A 34 15.72 -4.05 -36.29
N SER A 35 16.40 -4.68 -35.33
CA SER A 35 16.30 -6.11 -35.12
C SER A 35 14.86 -6.39 -34.68
N ARG A 36 14.07 -6.98 -35.59
CA ARG A 36 12.78 -7.58 -35.24
C ARG A 36 12.97 -8.44 -34.00
N ALA A 37 12.24 -8.09 -32.93
CA ALA A 37 12.22 -8.82 -31.67
C ALA A 37 12.07 -10.33 -31.93
N ALA A 38 12.87 -11.12 -31.21
CA ALA A 38 12.59 -12.54 -31.06
C ALA A 38 11.13 -12.68 -30.63
N SER A 39 10.39 -13.60 -31.28
CA SER A 39 8.99 -13.87 -30.98
C SER A 39 8.75 -13.91 -29.47
N SER A 40 7.99 -12.96 -28.93
CA SER A 40 7.68 -12.92 -27.50
C SER A 40 6.88 -14.19 -27.16
N SER A 41 7.48 -15.08 -26.39
CA SER A 41 6.84 -16.25 -25.79
C SER A 41 5.80 -15.90 -24.71
N CYS A 42 5.51 -14.61 -24.52
CA CYS A 42 4.52 -14.12 -23.58
C CYS A 42 3.12 -14.41 -24.10
N HIS A 43 2.35 -15.17 -23.32
CA HIS A 43 1.01 -15.62 -23.67
C HIS A 43 0.01 -15.10 -22.65
N LEU A 44 -0.60 -13.95 -22.95
CA LEU A 44 -1.75 -13.42 -22.22
C LEU A 44 -3.03 -13.67 -23.03
N GLY A 45 -4.15 -13.83 -22.31
CA GLY A 45 -5.48 -14.04 -22.87
C GLY A 45 -6.19 -12.73 -23.27
N ASN A 46 -7.41 -12.89 -23.80
CA ASN A 46 -8.38 -11.79 -23.94
C ASN A 46 -7.91 -10.59 -24.78
N GLY A 47 -6.97 -10.82 -25.71
CA GLY A 47 -6.41 -9.76 -26.55
C GLY A 47 -5.42 -8.83 -25.83
N VAL A 48 -5.10 -9.09 -24.56
CA VAL A 48 -4.06 -8.39 -23.82
C VAL A 48 -2.68 -8.84 -24.32
N GLN A 49 -1.78 -7.89 -24.49
CA GLN A 49 -0.37 -8.11 -24.84
C GLN A 49 0.56 -7.46 -23.81
N HIS A 50 0.07 -6.40 -23.15
CA HIS A 50 0.79 -5.64 -22.14
C HIS A 50 -0.08 -5.42 -20.91
N VAL A 51 0.56 -5.36 -19.73
CA VAL A 51 -0.06 -4.97 -18.47
C VAL A 51 0.76 -3.82 -17.88
N ILE A 52 0.10 -2.72 -17.56
CA ILE A 52 0.70 -1.56 -16.91
C ILE A 52 -0.12 -1.27 -15.66
N ASN A 53 0.40 -1.66 -14.51
CA ASN A 53 -0.16 -1.34 -13.20
C ASN A 53 0.61 -0.17 -12.59
N ILE A 54 -0.11 0.91 -12.27
CA ILE A 54 0.45 2.12 -11.67
C ILE A 54 -0.32 2.37 -10.37
N VAL A 55 0.41 2.49 -9.28
CA VAL A 55 -0.11 2.91 -7.99
C VAL A 55 0.48 4.28 -7.67
N PHE A 56 -0.36 5.24 -7.36
CA PHE A 56 0.08 6.49 -6.75
C PHE A 56 0.13 6.32 -5.24
N ASP A 57 1.12 6.95 -4.61
CA ASP A 57 1.00 7.37 -3.22
C ASP A 57 -0.08 8.47 -3.15
N ASN A 58 -1.02 8.31 -2.22
CA ASN A 58 -1.91 9.39 -1.76
C ASN A 58 -2.36 10.31 -2.91
N THR A 59 -3.29 9.86 -3.75
CA THR A 59 -3.79 10.67 -4.87
C THR A 59 -5.30 10.65 -4.89
N HIS A 60 -5.92 11.82 -4.80
CA HIS A 60 -7.33 11.95 -4.52
C HIS A 60 -8.17 12.11 -5.79
N PHE A 61 -9.24 11.31 -5.86
CA PHE A 61 -10.36 11.57 -6.77
C PHE A 61 -11.30 12.64 -6.19
N THR A 62 -11.49 12.63 -4.87
CA THR A 62 -12.32 13.59 -4.12
C THR A 62 -11.58 14.92 -3.93
N ARG A 63 -12.33 15.99 -3.64
CA ARG A 63 -11.77 17.32 -3.41
C ARG A 63 -11.56 17.55 -1.91
N ASP A 64 -10.31 17.71 -1.48
CA ASP A 64 -9.97 18.05 -0.08
C ASP A 64 -10.49 19.44 0.32
N ASN A 65 -10.47 20.38 -0.64
CA ASN A 65 -11.15 21.66 -0.52
C ASN A 65 -12.19 21.75 -1.64
N PRO A 66 -13.49 21.94 -1.36
CA PRO A 66 -14.55 22.01 -2.37
C PRO A 66 -14.32 23.04 -3.48
N ASN A 67 -13.53 24.09 -3.21
CA ASN A 67 -13.21 25.14 -4.18
C ASN A 67 -11.98 24.83 -5.05
N VAL A 68 -11.18 23.83 -4.69
CA VAL A 68 -9.98 23.40 -5.42
C VAL A 68 -10.32 22.10 -6.17
N PRO A 69 -9.98 21.95 -7.45
CA PRO A 69 -10.17 20.68 -8.14
C PRO A 69 -9.35 19.55 -7.49
N SER A 70 -9.83 18.31 -7.56
CA SER A 70 -9.09 17.16 -7.04
C SER A 70 -7.84 16.88 -7.87
N ASP A 71 -7.02 15.96 -7.40
CA ASP A 71 -5.72 15.66 -7.99
C ASP A 71 -5.90 15.13 -9.41
N LEU A 72 -6.85 14.21 -9.58
CA LEU A 72 -7.23 13.71 -10.89
C LEU A 72 -7.86 14.79 -11.78
N GLU A 73 -8.65 15.72 -11.26
CA GLU A 73 -9.18 16.85 -12.06
C GLU A 73 -8.05 17.78 -12.54
N GLN A 74 -6.95 17.87 -11.80
CA GLN A 74 -5.74 18.62 -12.16
C GLN A 74 -4.78 17.80 -13.05
N MET A 75 -5.04 16.51 -13.26
CA MET A 75 -4.35 15.62 -14.21
C MET A 75 -5.28 15.18 -15.36
N PRO A 76 -5.80 16.11 -16.18
CA PRO A 76 -6.79 15.81 -17.20
C PRO A 76 -6.34 14.79 -18.25
N HIS A 77 -5.04 14.64 -18.55
CA HIS A 77 -4.61 13.62 -19.51
C HIS A 77 -4.85 12.20 -18.99
N LEU A 78 -4.59 11.96 -17.70
CA LEU A 78 -4.90 10.69 -17.05
C LEU A 78 -6.40 10.52 -16.86
N LEU A 79 -7.08 11.50 -16.25
CA LEU A 79 -8.51 11.39 -15.95
C LEU A 79 -9.35 11.16 -17.21
N ASN A 80 -9.11 11.94 -18.28
CA ASN A 80 -9.82 11.75 -19.54
C ASN A 80 -9.49 10.41 -20.20
N PHE A 81 -8.24 9.92 -20.07
CA PHE A 81 -7.87 8.61 -20.57
C PHE A 81 -8.68 7.50 -19.87
N LEU A 82 -8.76 7.52 -18.54
CA LEU A 82 -9.53 6.53 -17.78
C LEU A 82 -11.03 6.59 -18.12
N GLN A 83 -11.63 7.78 -18.07
CA GLN A 83 -13.07 7.96 -18.29
C GLN A 83 -13.51 7.71 -19.74
N SER A 84 -12.67 8.04 -20.73
CA SER A 84 -13.06 7.92 -22.14
C SER A 84 -12.80 6.53 -22.71
N ASN A 85 -12.00 5.70 -22.04
CA ASN A 85 -11.51 4.44 -22.61
C ASN A 85 -11.84 3.20 -21.78
N GLY A 86 -12.37 3.34 -20.56
CA GLY A 86 -12.68 2.21 -19.68
C GLY A 86 -13.59 2.60 -18.53
N THR A 87 -13.29 2.07 -17.35
CA THR A 87 -14.07 2.32 -16.13
C THR A 87 -13.18 2.95 -15.06
N LEU A 88 -13.66 4.03 -14.44
CA LEU A 88 -13.09 4.61 -13.24
C LEU A 88 -14.04 4.35 -12.07
N LEU A 89 -13.69 3.41 -11.20
CA LEU A 89 -14.39 3.13 -9.96
C LEU A 89 -13.99 4.18 -8.93
N THR A 90 -14.97 4.82 -8.31
CA THR A 90 -14.77 5.93 -7.35
C THR A 90 -15.25 5.53 -5.94
N ASN A 91 -15.40 4.24 -5.72
CA ASN A 91 -15.86 3.60 -4.50
C ASN A 91 -14.99 2.35 -4.22
N GLU A 92 -13.69 2.53 -4.48
CA GLU A 92 -12.62 1.58 -4.16
C GLU A 92 -12.18 1.85 -2.71
N HIS A 93 -11.74 0.82 -2.00
CA HIS A 93 -11.35 0.96 -0.60
C HIS A 93 -10.01 0.29 -0.29
N THR A 94 -9.37 0.76 0.77
CA THR A 94 -8.07 0.26 1.25
C THR A 94 -8.26 -0.87 2.27
N PRO A 95 -7.23 -1.69 2.55
CA PRO A 95 -7.22 -2.55 3.73
C PRO A 95 -7.01 -1.71 5.01
N LEU A 96 -6.92 -2.37 6.18
CA LEU A 96 -6.58 -1.69 7.45
C LEU A 96 -5.23 -2.18 8.02
N ILE A 97 -4.40 -1.30 8.58
CA ILE A 97 -4.54 0.17 8.56
C ILE A 97 -3.98 0.70 7.23
N SER A 98 -4.69 1.63 6.58
CA SER A 98 -4.29 2.17 5.28
C SER A 98 -2.87 2.75 5.34
N HIS A 99 -1.95 2.14 4.62
CA HIS A 99 -0.54 2.56 4.49
C HIS A 99 0.06 1.98 3.22
N THR A 100 0.84 2.77 2.49
CA THR A 100 1.59 2.41 1.27
C THR A 100 1.95 0.93 1.13
N ALA A 101 2.71 0.36 2.08
CA ALA A 101 3.16 -1.03 2.03
C ALA A 101 2.01 -2.02 2.12
N THR A 102 1.15 -1.89 3.14
CA THR A 102 0.02 -2.82 3.33
C THR A 102 -0.91 -2.77 2.13
N ASP A 103 -1.16 -1.58 1.60
CA ASP A 103 -2.17 -1.34 0.58
C ASP A 103 -1.71 -1.81 -0.80
N ILE A 104 -0.45 -1.50 -1.16
CA ILE A 104 0.19 -2.05 -2.37
C ILE A 104 0.26 -3.57 -2.27
N LEU A 105 0.68 -4.13 -1.13
CA LEU A 105 0.82 -5.58 -0.99
C LEU A 105 -0.54 -6.29 -1.02
N THR A 106 -1.61 -5.69 -0.50
CA THR A 106 -2.96 -6.22 -0.67
C THR A 106 -3.39 -6.18 -2.14
N ALA A 107 -3.11 -5.11 -2.88
CA ALA A 107 -3.36 -5.04 -4.31
C ALA A 107 -2.53 -6.05 -5.11
N LEU A 108 -1.29 -6.31 -4.69
CA LEU A 108 -0.38 -7.25 -5.35
C LEU A 108 -0.66 -8.71 -5.01
N THR A 109 -1.22 -9.03 -3.84
CA THR A 109 -1.47 -10.42 -3.41
C THR A 109 -2.94 -10.81 -3.47
N GLY A 110 -3.85 -9.84 -3.57
CA GLY A 110 -5.28 -10.10 -3.48
C GLY A 110 -5.73 -10.62 -2.11
N VAL A 111 -4.90 -10.52 -1.06
CA VAL A 111 -5.22 -10.92 0.32
C VAL A 111 -4.85 -9.83 1.32
N TYR A 112 -5.38 -9.89 2.54
CA TYR A 112 -5.11 -8.92 3.61
C TYR A 112 -3.89 -9.31 4.46
N GLY A 113 -3.53 -8.43 5.39
CA GLY A 113 -2.33 -8.52 6.22
C GLY A 113 -2.17 -9.83 7.01
N ASP A 114 -3.28 -10.42 7.46
CA ASP A 114 -3.31 -11.72 8.14
C ASP A 114 -2.81 -12.89 7.28
N GLN A 115 -3.00 -12.81 5.96
CA GLN A 115 -2.66 -13.85 5.00
C GLN A 115 -1.34 -13.61 4.25
N MET A 116 -0.87 -12.37 4.19
CA MET A 116 0.41 -12.02 3.54
C MET A 116 1.54 -11.65 4.52
N GLY A 117 1.24 -11.44 5.81
CA GLY A 117 2.24 -11.33 6.87
C GLY A 117 2.65 -9.91 7.25
N VAL A 118 2.08 -8.90 6.59
CA VAL A 118 2.24 -7.47 6.94
C VAL A 118 0.95 -7.02 7.63
N PRO A 119 0.91 -6.93 8.97
CA PRO A 119 -0.35 -6.89 9.71
C PRO A 119 -1.07 -5.54 9.74
N VAL A 120 -0.33 -4.43 9.71
CA VAL A 120 -0.89 -3.12 10.02
C VAL A 120 -0.42 -2.03 9.06
N SER A 121 0.88 -1.69 8.98
CA SER A 121 1.35 -0.47 8.30
C SER A 121 2.68 -0.68 7.57
N ASN A 122 3.25 0.39 7.02
CA ASN A 122 4.63 0.54 6.54
C ASN A 122 5.68 0.00 7.53
N SER A 123 5.37 0.02 8.82
CA SER A 123 6.13 -0.67 9.84
C SER A 123 5.22 -1.16 10.97
N PHE A 124 5.75 -2.03 11.81
CA PHE A 124 5.06 -2.56 12.99
C PHE A 124 6.07 -2.84 14.10
N ARG A 125 5.61 -3.27 15.26
CA ARG A 125 6.50 -3.83 16.29
C ARG A 125 6.24 -5.31 16.48
N TYR A 126 7.25 -6.02 16.96
CA TYR A 126 7.09 -7.41 17.38
C TYR A 126 7.63 -7.61 18.80
N PHE A 127 7.00 -8.50 19.56
CA PHE A 127 7.41 -8.84 20.91
C PHE A 127 8.62 -9.76 20.93
N ASN A 128 9.62 -9.37 21.73
CA ASN A 128 10.72 -10.25 22.10
C ASN A 128 10.30 -11.18 23.25
N PRO A 129 10.97 -12.33 23.44
CA PRO A 129 10.66 -13.27 24.54
C PRO A 129 10.72 -12.67 25.96
N ASN A 130 11.44 -11.56 26.16
CA ASN A 130 11.53 -10.85 27.44
C ASN A 130 10.39 -9.83 27.66
N GLY A 131 9.45 -9.70 26.72
CA GLY A 131 8.33 -8.77 26.77
C GLY A 131 8.62 -7.34 26.32
N SER A 132 9.86 -7.01 25.91
CA SER A 132 10.13 -5.78 25.15
C SER A 132 9.73 -5.94 23.69
N THR A 133 9.79 -4.87 22.91
CA THR A 133 9.48 -4.91 21.48
C THR A 133 10.60 -4.33 20.64
N ASN A 134 10.70 -4.82 19.41
CA ASN A 134 11.58 -4.32 18.36
C ASN A 134 10.77 -3.79 17.17
N LEU A 135 11.44 -3.13 16.22
CA LEU A 135 10.82 -2.60 15.01
C LEU A 135 10.83 -3.66 13.91
N GLY A 136 9.73 -3.85 13.19
CA GLY A 136 9.69 -4.52 11.90
C GLY A 136 9.30 -3.51 10.82
N VAL A 137 9.96 -3.54 9.67
CA VAL A 137 9.65 -2.69 8.52
C VAL A 137 9.11 -3.56 7.39
N SER A 138 7.99 -3.15 6.80
CA SER A 138 7.27 -3.92 5.80
C SER A 138 7.93 -3.87 4.42
N PHE A 139 8.73 -2.85 4.16
CA PHE A 139 9.56 -2.67 2.95
C PHE A 139 10.83 -3.52 3.00
N ALA A 140 10.75 -4.72 2.43
CA ALA A 140 11.86 -5.66 2.24
C ALA A 140 11.58 -6.52 1.00
N TYR A 141 12.62 -7.00 0.31
CA TYR A 141 12.41 -7.83 -0.88
C TYR A 141 11.50 -9.04 -0.59
N TRP A 142 10.73 -9.50 -1.59
CA TRP A 142 9.67 -10.49 -1.40
C TRP A 142 10.03 -11.75 -0.60
N THR A 143 11.29 -12.18 -0.69
CA THR A 143 11.81 -13.39 -0.03
C THR A 143 12.69 -13.11 1.19
N ASP A 144 12.80 -11.84 1.57
CA ASP A 144 13.61 -11.44 2.70
C ASP A 144 13.02 -11.95 4.01
N PRO A 145 13.88 -12.23 5.01
CA PRO A 145 13.42 -12.34 6.38
C PRO A 145 12.81 -11.00 6.83
N LEU A 146 12.17 -10.98 7.99
CA LEU A 146 11.77 -9.71 8.62
C LEU A 146 12.95 -8.71 8.64
N PHE A 147 12.71 -7.50 8.13
CA PHE A 147 13.67 -6.41 8.21
C PHE A 147 13.46 -5.58 9.49
N ASP A 148 14.46 -5.59 10.38
CA ASP A 148 14.54 -4.70 11.55
C ASP A 148 15.81 -3.84 11.41
N PRO A 149 15.71 -2.53 11.08
CA PRO A 149 16.88 -1.67 10.94
C PRO A 149 17.55 -1.33 12.27
N THR A 150 16.95 -1.69 13.41
CA THR A 150 17.44 -1.38 14.76
C THR A 150 18.28 -2.51 15.37
N THR A 151 18.28 -3.69 14.77
CA THR A 151 19.08 -4.84 15.23
C THR A 151 19.58 -5.69 14.08
N SER A 152 20.81 -6.21 14.20
CA SER A 152 21.35 -7.19 13.24
C SER A 152 20.95 -8.63 13.55
N ALA A 153 20.20 -8.87 14.63
CA ALA A 153 19.74 -10.19 15.05
C ALA A 153 18.30 -10.12 15.58
N PRO A 154 17.30 -9.99 14.69
CA PRO A 154 15.89 -10.01 15.06
C PRO A 154 15.51 -11.32 15.77
N THR A 155 14.56 -11.27 16.70
CA THR A 155 14.06 -12.51 17.34
C THR A 155 12.95 -13.17 16.52
N ASP A 156 12.22 -12.39 15.72
CA ASP A 156 11.39 -12.91 14.65
C ASP A 156 12.31 -13.25 13.47
N THR A 157 12.32 -14.53 13.08
CA THR A 157 13.13 -15.07 11.98
C THR A 157 12.27 -15.58 10.83
N GLN A 158 10.97 -15.29 10.87
CA GLN A 158 10.05 -15.62 9.78
C GLN A 158 10.29 -14.69 8.58
N PRO A 159 9.84 -15.10 7.37
CA PRO A 159 9.77 -14.21 6.22
C PRO A 159 9.04 -12.89 6.53
N ASN A 160 9.41 -11.82 5.84
CA ASN A 160 8.63 -10.59 5.88
C ASN A 160 7.21 -10.85 5.33
N MET A 161 7.15 -11.45 4.13
CA MET A 161 5.92 -11.92 3.49
C MET A 161 5.49 -13.30 4.04
N LEU A 162 4.90 -13.32 5.24
CA LEU A 162 4.54 -14.53 5.98
C LEU A 162 3.07 -14.94 5.79
N THR A 163 2.85 -16.08 5.12
CA THR A 163 1.50 -16.63 4.97
C THR A 163 0.95 -17.24 6.25
N ALA A 164 -0.38 -17.40 6.30
CA ALA A 164 -1.10 -18.18 7.32
C ALA A 164 -0.55 -19.61 7.51
N ALA A 165 0.07 -20.19 6.48
CA ALA A 165 0.68 -21.52 6.51
C ALA A 165 2.13 -21.54 7.07
N GLY A 166 2.67 -20.39 7.48
CA GLY A 166 4.05 -20.27 7.96
C GLY A 166 5.11 -20.32 6.85
N LYS A 167 4.72 -19.93 5.62
CA LYS A 167 5.55 -19.98 4.41
C LYS A 167 5.72 -18.60 3.79
N ASN A 168 6.75 -18.40 2.96
CA ASN A 168 6.85 -17.20 2.15
C ASN A 168 5.62 -17.07 1.23
N ALA A 169 5.07 -15.87 1.08
CA ALA A 169 3.95 -15.64 0.18
C ALA A 169 4.34 -15.94 -1.29
N PRO A 170 3.41 -16.51 -2.09
CA PRO A 170 3.60 -16.63 -3.53
C PRO A 170 3.82 -15.25 -4.18
N ALA A 171 4.74 -15.15 -5.12
CA ALA A 171 5.15 -13.86 -5.66
C ALA A 171 4.27 -13.35 -6.81
N PRO A 172 4.01 -12.03 -6.92
CA PRO A 172 3.01 -11.51 -7.83
C PRO A 172 3.37 -11.68 -9.31
N TRP A 173 4.67 -11.80 -9.64
CA TRP A 173 5.16 -11.96 -10.99
C TRP A 173 5.04 -13.39 -11.54
N VAL A 174 4.81 -14.39 -10.68
CA VAL A 174 4.90 -15.81 -11.04
C VAL A 174 3.89 -16.25 -12.11
N PRO A 175 2.59 -15.88 -12.05
CA PRO A 175 1.65 -16.23 -13.11
C PRO A 175 2.11 -15.73 -14.48
N PHE A 176 2.69 -14.53 -14.54
CA PHE A 176 3.17 -13.91 -15.78
C PHE A 176 4.47 -14.54 -16.29
N THR A 177 5.46 -14.77 -15.42
CA THR A 177 6.74 -15.38 -15.86
C THR A 177 6.57 -16.82 -16.31
N ARG A 178 5.65 -17.58 -15.69
CA ARG A 178 5.23 -18.91 -16.16
C ARG A 178 4.50 -18.85 -17.50
N ALA A 179 3.74 -17.79 -17.75
CA ALA A 179 3.12 -17.51 -19.06
C ALA A 179 4.13 -16.97 -20.11
N GLY A 180 5.42 -16.91 -19.77
CA GLY A 180 6.48 -16.51 -20.71
C GLY A 180 6.70 -14.99 -20.81
N CYS A 181 6.13 -14.21 -19.89
CA CYS A 181 6.23 -12.75 -19.85
C CYS A 181 7.28 -12.30 -18.83
N ASN A 182 8.16 -11.38 -19.21
CA ASN A 182 8.99 -10.69 -18.23
C ASN A 182 8.14 -9.67 -17.46
N VAL A 183 8.42 -9.49 -16.17
CA VAL A 183 7.73 -8.56 -15.27
C VAL A 183 8.71 -7.55 -14.72
N GLY A 184 8.40 -6.25 -14.83
CA GLY A 184 9.22 -5.17 -14.30
C GLY A 184 8.57 -4.50 -13.10
N GLY A 185 9.40 -4.04 -12.16
CA GLY A 185 9.00 -3.25 -10.98
C GLY A 185 9.77 -1.92 -10.94
N ALA A 186 9.07 -0.84 -10.59
CA ALA A 186 9.66 0.49 -10.43
C ALA A 186 9.01 1.28 -9.27
N GLY A 187 9.69 1.29 -8.13
CA GLY A 187 9.25 1.85 -6.86
C GLY A 187 8.13 1.08 -6.14
N THR A 188 7.71 -0.10 -6.62
CA THR A 188 6.59 -0.88 -6.08
C THR A 188 7.02 -1.81 -4.95
N ALA A 189 6.29 -1.74 -3.83
CA ALA A 189 6.58 -2.46 -2.60
C ALA A 189 6.92 -3.95 -2.82
N ASN A 190 8.13 -4.32 -2.40
CA ASN A 190 8.66 -5.68 -2.26
C ASN A 190 8.82 -6.49 -3.56
N ILE A 191 8.44 -5.97 -4.74
CA ILE A 191 8.77 -6.58 -6.03
C ILE A 191 10.28 -6.45 -6.29
N GLU A 192 10.83 -5.29 -5.98
CA GLU A 192 12.26 -4.98 -6.06
C GLU A 192 12.92 -5.01 -4.68
N LEU A 193 14.23 -4.77 -4.65
CA LEU A 193 14.94 -4.55 -3.40
C LEU A 193 14.55 -3.17 -2.85
N GLU A 194 14.28 -3.12 -1.55
CA GLU A 194 13.78 -1.99 -0.77
C GLU A 194 14.87 -1.42 0.16
N ASN A 195 15.83 -2.25 0.55
CA ASN A 195 16.92 -1.88 1.44
C ASN A 195 18.25 -2.53 1.05
N ILE A 196 19.34 -1.98 1.58
CA ILE A 196 20.70 -2.49 1.31
C ILE A 196 21.21 -3.46 2.38
N ALA A 197 20.45 -3.66 3.46
CA ALA A 197 20.91 -4.37 4.66
C ALA A 197 20.68 -5.88 4.55
N THR A 198 19.45 -6.29 4.21
CA THR A 198 19.05 -7.70 4.11
C THR A 198 18.84 -8.12 2.66
N ASP A 199 18.30 -7.23 1.80
CA ASP A 199 17.93 -7.65 0.45
C ASP A 199 19.17 -7.98 -0.41
N ILE A 200 20.23 -7.19 -0.28
CA ILE A 200 21.49 -7.40 -1.01
C ILE A 200 22.10 -8.77 -0.67
N PRO A 201 22.32 -9.14 0.60
CA PRO A 201 22.78 -10.47 0.92
C PRO A 201 21.76 -11.58 0.58
N THR A 202 20.44 -11.31 0.57
CA THR A 202 19.44 -12.30 0.11
C THR A 202 19.58 -12.64 -1.36
N VAL A 203 19.68 -11.62 -2.24
CA VAL A 203 19.67 -11.81 -3.69
C VAL A 203 21.06 -12.08 -4.26
N PHE A 204 22.07 -11.32 -3.82
CA PHE A 204 23.43 -11.41 -4.36
C PHE A 204 24.35 -12.30 -3.51
N GLY A 205 24.01 -12.53 -2.24
CA GLY A 205 24.85 -13.21 -1.25
C GLY A 205 25.76 -12.24 -0.50
N ALA A 206 26.01 -12.50 0.79
CA ALA A 206 26.75 -11.62 1.69
C ALA A 206 28.23 -11.37 1.32
N GLY A 207 28.82 -12.20 0.45
CA GLY A 207 30.20 -12.06 -0.05
C GLY A 207 30.31 -11.40 -1.43
N SER A 208 29.20 -10.95 -2.00
CA SER A 208 29.13 -10.43 -3.37
C SER A 208 29.82 -9.07 -3.54
N PRO A 209 30.19 -8.68 -4.78
CA PRO A 209 30.60 -7.31 -5.10
C PRO A 209 29.56 -6.26 -4.68
N GLU A 210 28.27 -6.57 -4.81
CA GLU A 210 27.16 -5.72 -4.41
C GLU A 210 27.19 -5.46 -2.89
N ALA A 211 27.39 -6.51 -2.07
CA ALA A 211 27.57 -6.36 -0.62
C ALA A 211 28.85 -5.58 -0.22
N GLN A 212 29.91 -5.65 -1.03
CA GLN A 212 31.12 -4.85 -0.83
C GLN A 212 30.86 -3.36 -1.13
N GLU A 213 30.01 -3.06 -2.11
CA GLU A 213 29.59 -1.69 -2.40
C GLU A 213 28.75 -1.12 -1.26
N VAL A 214 27.84 -1.89 -0.67
CA VAL A 214 27.10 -1.50 0.55
C VAL A 214 28.05 -1.07 1.66
N THR A 215 29.14 -1.82 1.87
CA THR A 215 30.13 -1.52 2.91
C THR A 215 30.97 -0.28 2.59
N SER A 216 31.32 -0.07 1.32
CA SER A 216 32.26 0.98 0.91
C SER A 216 31.57 2.31 0.57
N ASN A 217 30.37 2.28 0.03
CA ASN A 217 29.58 3.44 -0.36
C ASN A 217 28.06 3.11 -0.31
N PRO A 218 27.44 3.10 0.88
CA PRO A 218 26.05 2.71 1.05
C PRO A 218 25.06 3.60 0.27
N THR A 219 25.37 4.89 0.08
CA THR A 219 24.53 5.79 -0.72
C THR A 219 24.54 5.40 -2.19
N GLN A 220 25.70 5.05 -2.76
CA GLN A 220 25.76 4.56 -4.14
C GLN A 220 25.05 3.21 -4.25
N ALA A 221 25.29 2.29 -3.31
CA ALA A 221 24.64 0.98 -3.31
C ALA A 221 23.12 1.09 -3.30
N PHE A 222 22.57 2.04 -2.54
CA PHE A 222 21.13 2.32 -2.54
C PHE A 222 20.66 2.74 -3.95
N ASN A 223 21.31 3.76 -4.55
CA ASN A 223 20.95 4.22 -5.89
C ASN A 223 21.13 3.15 -6.98
N ASP A 224 22.06 2.22 -6.79
CA ASP A 224 22.42 1.20 -7.76
C ASP A 224 21.49 -0.02 -7.71
N PHE A 225 21.06 -0.44 -6.52
CA PHE A 225 20.44 -1.75 -6.29
C PHE A 225 18.98 -1.73 -5.84
N VAL A 226 18.52 -0.62 -5.25
CA VAL A 226 17.15 -0.50 -4.71
C VAL A 226 16.20 0.03 -5.78
N GLY A 227 14.92 -0.33 -5.67
CA GLY A 227 13.81 0.39 -6.29
C GLY A 227 13.48 0.03 -7.74
N ILE A 228 14.25 -0.84 -8.39
CA ILE A 228 14.03 -1.25 -9.79
C ILE A 228 14.34 -2.73 -9.95
N ALA A 229 13.46 -3.50 -10.58
CA ALA A 229 13.71 -4.91 -10.89
C ALA A 229 13.08 -5.36 -12.22
N VAL A 230 13.61 -6.46 -12.77
CA VAL A 230 12.96 -7.23 -13.84
C VAL A 230 13.05 -8.71 -13.50
N HIS A 231 11.91 -9.36 -13.29
CA HIS A 231 11.77 -10.81 -13.15
C HIS A 231 11.50 -11.42 -14.52
N CYS A 232 12.42 -12.23 -15.03
CA CYS A 232 12.31 -12.76 -16.37
C CYS A 232 11.58 -14.09 -16.43
N ALA A 233 10.85 -14.28 -17.53
CA ALA A 233 10.44 -15.61 -17.98
C ALA A 233 11.65 -16.54 -18.13
N GLN A 234 11.42 -17.83 -17.93
CA GLN A 234 12.49 -18.83 -17.91
C GLN A 234 13.34 -18.79 -19.19
N GLY A 235 14.67 -18.66 -19.02
CA GLY A 235 15.62 -18.65 -20.13
C GLY A 235 15.64 -17.36 -20.97
N ASN A 236 14.90 -16.31 -20.58
CA ASN A 236 14.95 -15.03 -21.31
C ASN A 236 16.35 -14.40 -21.24
N ALA A 237 16.84 -13.92 -22.38
CA ALA A 237 18.20 -13.37 -22.50
C ALA A 237 18.40 -12.05 -21.72
N LEU A 238 17.32 -11.32 -21.42
CA LEU A 238 17.37 -10.08 -20.66
C LEU A 238 18.01 -10.30 -19.28
N CYS A 239 17.57 -11.33 -18.54
CA CYS A 239 18.15 -11.71 -17.24
C CYS A 239 19.23 -12.79 -17.36
N SER A 240 20.03 -12.76 -18.42
CA SER A 240 21.18 -13.66 -18.58
C SER A 240 22.34 -13.28 -17.67
N ASN A 241 23.26 -14.22 -17.43
CA ASN A 241 24.50 -13.95 -16.67
C ASN A 241 25.33 -12.80 -17.27
N ALA A 242 25.26 -12.58 -18.59
CA ALA A 242 25.97 -11.49 -19.26
C ALA A 242 25.47 -10.10 -18.84
N ASN A 243 24.19 -10.00 -18.47
CA ASN A 243 23.55 -8.79 -17.94
C ASN A 243 23.56 -8.74 -16.41
N ASN A 244 24.33 -9.61 -15.76
CA ASN A 244 24.34 -9.80 -14.31
C ASN A 244 23.03 -10.36 -13.73
N GLY A 245 22.30 -11.16 -14.51
CA GLY A 245 21.16 -11.93 -14.02
C GLY A 245 21.49 -12.75 -12.77
N ARG A 246 20.55 -12.82 -11.83
CA ARG A 246 20.60 -13.65 -10.62
C ARG A 246 19.44 -14.62 -10.62
N ALA A 247 19.62 -15.78 -9.98
CA ALA A 247 18.52 -16.71 -9.80
C ALA A 247 17.42 -16.03 -9.00
N ASP A 248 16.19 -16.05 -9.51
CA ASP A 248 15.02 -15.52 -8.84
C ASP A 248 14.40 -16.64 -7.99
N LEU A 249 14.70 -16.65 -6.69
CA LEU A 249 14.54 -17.82 -5.83
C LEU A 249 13.28 -17.74 -4.98
N LEU A 250 12.21 -18.42 -5.40
CA LEU A 250 10.98 -18.58 -4.61
C LEU A 250 10.84 -20.01 -4.09
N LYS A 251 11.42 -20.28 -2.91
CA LYS A 251 11.55 -21.66 -2.37
C LYS A 251 10.22 -22.32 -2.00
N ASP A 252 9.27 -21.53 -1.49
CA ASP A 252 7.96 -21.99 -1.07
C ASP A 252 6.87 -21.78 -2.15
N GLU A 253 7.25 -21.37 -3.37
CA GLU A 253 6.30 -21.12 -4.46
C GLU A 253 5.53 -22.41 -4.81
N PRO A 254 4.18 -22.40 -4.77
CA PRO A 254 3.36 -23.53 -5.19
C PRO A 254 3.72 -23.98 -6.61
N GLY A 255 3.89 -25.28 -6.84
CA GLY A 255 4.31 -25.81 -8.15
C GLY A 255 5.79 -25.60 -8.50
N GLY A 256 6.55 -24.88 -7.66
CA GLY A 256 7.99 -24.63 -7.81
C GLY A 256 8.35 -23.50 -8.77
N TYR A 257 9.56 -22.94 -8.60
CA TYR A 257 10.04 -21.78 -9.36
C TYR A 257 11.54 -21.88 -9.66
N THR A 258 11.97 -22.99 -10.28
CA THR A 258 13.39 -23.22 -10.60
C THR A 258 13.75 -22.74 -12.01
N GLY A 259 14.91 -22.09 -12.14
CA GLY A 259 15.48 -21.72 -13.45
C GLY A 259 15.01 -20.36 -13.99
N PHE A 260 14.24 -19.62 -13.20
CA PHE A 260 13.91 -18.22 -13.45
C PHE A 260 15.04 -17.33 -12.92
N ASN A 261 15.26 -16.20 -13.60
CA ASN A 261 16.29 -15.24 -13.22
C ASN A 261 15.68 -13.84 -13.17
N GLY A 262 16.27 -12.96 -12.38
CA GLY A 262 15.94 -11.54 -12.30
C GLY A 262 17.15 -10.64 -12.53
N LEU A 263 16.88 -9.39 -12.89
CA LEU A 263 17.80 -8.26 -12.81
C LEU A 263 17.32 -7.33 -11.69
N PHE A 264 18.23 -6.89 -10.83
CA PHE A 264 17.90 -6.10 -9.65
C PHE A 264 18.75 -4.84 -9.61
N GLY A 265 18.11 -3.70 -9.44
CA GLY A 265 18.75 -2.39 -9.39
C GLY A 265 18.89 -1.68 -10.73
N HIS A 266 18.84 -0.35 -10.67
CA HIS A 266 19.13 0.52 -11.81
C HIS A 266 20.45 0.16 -12.49
N LYS A 267 21.48 -0.19 -11.71
CA LYS A 267 22.83 -0.52 -12.20
C LYS A 267 22.85 -1.64 -13.24
N TYR A 268 21.94 -2.62 -13.13
CA TYR A 268 21.87 -3.75 -14.04
C TYR A 268 20.70 -3.65 -15.02
N VAL A 269 19.56 -3.11 -14.59
CA VAL A 269 18.39 -2.94 -15.46
C VAL A 269 18.65 -1.88 -16.53
N ALA A 270 19.11 -0.68 -16.18
CA ALA A 270 19.19 0.42 -17.15
C ALA A 270 20.13 0.10 -18.33
N PRO A 271 21.36 -0.42 -18.15
CA PRO A 271 22.21 -0.81 -19.28
C PRO A 271 21.61 -1.93 -20.13
N ALA A 272 20.89 -2.89 -19.52
CA ALA A 272 20.26 -3.99 -20.25
C ALA A 272 19.12 -3.52 -21.17
N LEU A 273 18.51 -2.36 -20.89
CA LEU A 273 17.51 -1.69 -21.73
C LEU A 273 18.10 -0.59 -22.62
N GLY A 274 19.43 -0.43 -22.67
CA GLY A 274 20.09 0.60 -23.49
C GLY A 274 20.15 2.00 -22.86
N GLY A 275 19.91 2.10 -21.55
CA GLY A 275 19.79 3.35 -20.80
C GLY A 275 18.33 3.74 -20.56
N ILE A 276 18.10 4.56 -19.53
CA ILE A 276 16.75 5.00 -19.16
C ILE A 276 16.75 6.52 -19.04
N THR A 277 15.66 7.12 -19.52
CA THR A 277 15.41 8.57 -19.45
C THR A 277 14.06 8.81 -18.81
N THR A 278 13.82 10.05 -18.36
CA THR A 278 12.48 10.53 -18.02
C THR A 278 11.52 10.29 -19.18
N VAL A 279 10.22 10.18 -18.89
CA VAL A 279 9.22 9.79 -19.91
C VAL A 279 9.17 10.72 -21.13
N ASP A 280 9.51 12.00 -20.95
CA ASP A 280 9.64 13.02 -22.01
C ASP A 280 10.94 12.89 -22.84
N GLY A 281 11.80 11.92 -22.51
CA GLY A 281 13.09 11.67 -23.14
C GLY A 281 14.17 12.72 -22.85
N ALA A 282 13.88 13.70 -21.98
CA ALA A 282 14.73 14.88 -21.82
C ALA A 282 15.96 14.64 -20.93
N THR A 283 15.82 13.81 -19.89
CA THR A 283 16.86 13.66 -18.85
C THR A 283 17.21 12.19 -18.64
N PRO A 284 18.48 11.78 -18.78
CA PRO A 284 18.93 10.45 -18.36
C PRO A 284 18.73 10.24 -16.87
N ILE A 285 18.17 9.09 -16.50
CA ILE A 285 18.11 8.64 -15.11
C ILE A 285 19.40 7.84 -14.87
N THR A 286 20.21 8.26 -13.90
CA THR A 286 21.56 7.71 -13.68
C THR A 286 21.67 6.77 -12.47
N GLY A 287 20.57 6.60 -11.75
CA GLY A 287 20.43 5.80 -10.54
C GLY A 287 18.99 5.85 -10.07
N PHE A 288 18.60 4.96 -9.16
CA PHE A 288 17.32 5.04 -8.48
C PHE A 288 17.26 6.37 -7.70
N PRO A 289 16.22 7.21 -7.90
CA PRO A 289 16.15 8.52 -7.28
C PRO A 289 15.72 8.48 -5.79
N GLY A 290 15.45 7.28 -5.25
CA GLY A 290 14.74 7.09 -3.99
C GLY A 290 13.23 7.03 -4.21
N PHE A 291 12.50 6.41 -3.29
CA PHE A 291 11.04 6.27 -3.36
C PHE A 291 10.34 7.63 -3.41
N ASP A 292 10.78 8.56 -2.58
CA ASP A 292 10.33 9.96 -2.56
C ASP A 292 10.74 10.77 -3.81
N GLY A 293 11.63 10.21 -4.64
CA GLY A 293 12.06 10.76 -5.93
C GLY A 293 11.34 10.15 -7.13
N MET A 294 10.37 9.25 -6.92
CA MET A 294 9.59 8.57 -7.96
C MET A 294 8.44 9.45 -8.48
N SER A 295 8.78 10.68 -8.89
CA SER A 295 7.84 11.53 -9.63
C SER A 295 7.32 10.83 -10.89
N ALA A 296 6.12 11.20 -11.36
CA ALA A 296 5.53 10.60 -12.57
C ALA A 296 6.47 10.62 -13.79
N LYS A 297 7.33 11.65 -13.93
CA LYS A 297 8.31 11.72 -15.03
C LYS A 297 9.36 10.61 -14.96
N ASN A 298 9.83 10.28 -13.76
CA ASN A 298 10.83 9.24 -13.55
C ASN A 298 10.19 7.86 -13.70
N THR A 299 9.10 7.61 -12.97
CA THR A 299 8.39 6.33 -12.96
C THR A 299 7.93 5.93 -14.37
N LEU A 300 7.22 6.82 -15.06
CA LEU A 300 6.70 6.52 -16.40
C LEU A 300 7.83 6.37 -17.44
N GLY A 301 9.02 6.92 -17.16
CA GLY A 301 10.23 6.69 -17.95
C GLY A 301 10.77 5.27 -17.82
N TYR A 302 10.81 4.74 -16.60
CA TYR A 302 11.13 3.33 -16.34
C TYR A 302 10.12 2.39 -16.98
N VAL A 303 8.82 2.64 -16.76
CA VAL A 303 7.74 1.83 -17.33
C VAL A 303 7.82 1.79 -18.85
N ALA A 304 7.92 2.94 -19.51
CA ALA A 304 8.03 3.00 -20.97
C ALA A 304 9.27 2.23 -21.47
N ALA A 305 10.43 2.45 -20.85
CA ALA A 305 11.66 1.75 -21.24
C ALA A 305 11.52 0.22 -21.12
N MET A 306 10.91 -0.28 -20.05
CA MET A 306 10.65 -1.70 -19.83
C MET A 306 9.70 -2.27 -20.91
N GLN A 307 8.56 -1.60 -21.13
CA GLN A 307 7.54 -2.01 -22.10
C GLN A 307 8.10 -2.07 -23.53
N GLU A 308 8.93 -1.09 -23.91
CA GLU A 308 9.59 -1.01 -25.22
C GLU A 308 10.66 -2.09 -25.44
N HIS A 309 11.23 -2.63 -24.35
CA HIS A 309 12.39 -3.53 -24.39
C HIS A 309 12.06 -4.93 -23.87
N GLY A 310 10.85 -5.42 -24.14
CA GLY A 310 10.48 -6.82 -23.94
C GLY A 310 10.12 -7.19 -22.50
N VAL A 311 9.66 -6.22 -21.71
CA VAL A 311 9.05 -6.42 -20.39
C VAL A 311 7.58 -6.00 -20.45
N PRO A 312 6.68 -6.88 -20.95
CA PRO A 312 5.30 -6.52 -21.25
C PRO A 312 4.41 -6.30 -20.02
N VAL A 313 4.85 -6.74 -18.84
CA VAL A 313 4.12 -6.54 -17.57
C VAL A 313 4.96 -5.63 -16.69
N THR A 314 4.40 -4.49 -16.27
CA THR A 314 5.10 -3.53 -15.42
C THR A 314 4.22 -3.09 -14.26
N TYR A 315 4.78 -3.10 -13.07
CA TYR A 315 4.23 -2.53 -11.84
C TYR A 315 5.06 -1.30 -11.48
N ALA A 316 4.39 -0.22 -11.10
CA ALA A 316 5.08 1.04 -10.86
C ALA A 316 4.39 1.87 -9.78
N TYR A 317 5.20 2.60 -9.03
CA TYR A 317 4.76 3.53 -7.99
C TYR A 317 5.11 4.97 -8.37
N ILE A 318 4.21 5.90 -8.06
CA ILE A 318 4.41 7.35 -8.23
C ILE A 318 4.26 8.02 -6.86
N SER A 319 5.27 8.77 -6.42
CA SER A 319 5.22 9.55 -5.17
C SER A 319 4.07 10.54 -5.17
N ASP A 320 3.61 10.95 -3.98
CA ASP A 320 2.50 11.88 -3.82
C ASP A 320 2.81 13.24 -4.49
N ALA A 321 1.80 14.10 -4.56
CA ALA A 321 2.00 15.48 -5.02
C ALA A 321 1.78 16.50 -3.89
N HIS A 322 1.40 16.01 -2.72
CA HIS A 322 1.04 16.76 -1.53
C HIS A 322 2.26 17.30 -0.79
N ASP A 323 3.45 16.77 -1.05
CA ASP A 323 4.71 17.21 -0.46
C ASP A 323 5.64 17.95 -1.43
N LYS A 324 6.49 18.80 -0.86
CA LYS A 324 7.65 19.31 -1.59
C LYS A 324 8.77 18.27 -1.60
N HIS A 325 8.75 17.38 -2.57
CA HIS A 325 9.80 16.37 -2.73
C HIS A 325 11.20 16.98 -2.99
N PRO A 326 12.28 16.39 -2.44
CA PRO A 326 12.30 15.12 -1.71
C PRO A 326 12.34 15.25 -0.17
N THR A 327 11.89 16.37 0.40
CA THR A 327 12.11 16.62 1.85
C THR A 327 10.96 17.33 2.56
N GLY A 328 9.83 17.52 1.88
CA GLY A 328 8.77 18.41 2.33
C GLY A 328 9.17 19.90 2.34
N PRO A 329 8.38 20.76 3.00
CA PRO A 329 7.21 20.42 3.82
C PRO A 329 5.96 20.08 2.98
N ALA A 330 4.94 19.58 3.67
CA ALA A 330 3.61 19.37 3.11
C ALA A 330 2.98 20.66 2.59
N TYR A 331 2.25 20.53 1.50
CA TYR A 331 1.40 21.56 0.92
C TYR A 331 -0.03 21.45 1.44
N GLY A 332 -0.75 22.57 1.47
CA GLY A 332 -2.20 22.55 1.62
C GLY A 332 -2.92 22.51 0.27
N PRO A 333 -4.19 22.07 0.21
CA PRO A 333 -5.01 22.07 -0.99
C PRO A 333 -4.96 23.40 -1.76
N GLY A 334 -4.63 23.35 -3.06
CA GLY A 334 -4.57 24.52 -3.93
C GLY A 334 -3.38 25.45 -3.70
N GLN A 335 -2.40 25.05 -2.89
CA GLN A 335 -1.14 25.78 -2.78
C GLN A 335 -0.35 25.69 -4.10
N ALA A 336 0.34 26.76 -4.49
CA ALA A 336 0.98 26.85 -5.80
C ALA A 336 2.00 25.74 -6.10
N GLY A 337 2.72 25.24 -5.07
CA GLY A 337 3.67 24.14 -5.22
C GLY A 337 2.97 22.82 -5.52
N TYR A 338 1.85 22.55 -4.85
CA TYR A 338 1.03 21.38 -5.06
C TYR A 338 0.44 21.35 -6.49
N VAL A 339 -0.22 22.45 -6.89
CA VAL A 339 -0.79 22.59 -8.25
C VAL A 339 0.28 22.44 -9.34
N ALA A 340 1.50 22.91 -9.09
CA ALA A 340 2.62 22.75 -10.02
C ALA A 340 3.11 21.29 -10.11
N ALA A 341 3.11 20.54 -9.00
CA ALA A 341 3.46 19.12 -8.99
C ALA A 341 2.45 18.31 -9.83
N LEU A 342 1.14 18.49 -9.57
CA LEU A 342 0.08 17.84 -10.35
C LEU A 342 0.13 18.21 -11.83
N LYS A 343 0.43 19.47 -12.17
CA LYS A 343 0.64 19.88 -13.57
C LYS A 343 1.82 19.16 -14.23
N SER A 344 2.90 18.92 -13.48
CA SER A 344 4.05 18.14 -13.97
C SER A 344 3.70 16.66 -14.15
N TYR A 345 2.85 16.09 -13.29
CA TYR A 345 2.37 14.72 -13.43
C TYR A 345 1.46 14.59 -14.65
N ASP A 346 0.54 15.53 -14.85
CA ASP A 346 -0.30 15.62 -16.04
C ASP A 346 0.52 15.65 -17.36
N ASP A 347 1.56 16.49 -17.41
CA ASP A 347 2.47 16.53 -18.57
C ASP A 347 3.21 15.20 -18.78
N ALA A 348 3.57 14.51 -17.69
CA ALA A 348 4.20 13.20 -17.75
C ALA A 348 3.26 12.14 -18.34
N PHE A 349 1.97 12.12 -17.97
CA PHE A 349 0.99 11.22 -18.57
C PHE A 349 0.73 11.53 -20.05
N ALA A 350 0.69 12.81 -20.43
CA ALA A 350 0.59 13.20 -21.83
C ALA A 350 1.76 12.63 -22.65
N ALA A 351 2.99 12.80 -22.15
CA ALA A 351 4.19 12.25 -22.77
C ALA A 351 4.18 10.71 -22.79
N PHE A 352 3.75 10.08 -21.71
CA PHE A 352 3.69 8.62 -21.57
C PHE A 352 2.77 7.98 -22.61
N PHE A 353 1.52 8.44 -22.72
CA PHE A 353 0.59 7.90 -23.70
C PHE A 353 1.05 8.17 -25.14
N GLY A 354 1.66 9.34 -25.40
CA GLY A 354 2.26 9.65 -26.70
C GLY A 354 3.41 8.72 -27.06
N ARG A 355 4.30 8.43 -26.09
CA ARG A 355 5.46 7.55 -26.25
C ARG A 355 5.03 6.11 -26.50
N LEU A 356 4.18 5.53 -25.64
CA LEU A 356 3.68 4.15 -25.81
C LEU A 356 2.94 3.97 -27.14
N ALA A 357 2.10 4.93 -27.53
CA ALA A 357 1.37 4.85 -28.79
C ALA A 357 2.31 4.83 -30.02
N SER A 358 3.49 5.44 -29.92
CA SER A 358 4.48 5.42 -31.00
C SER A 358 5.05 4.02 -31.28
N ASP A 359 5.04 3.15 -30.27
CA ASP A 359 5.42 1.75 -30.35
C ASP A 359 4.22 0.78 -30.48
N GLY A 360 3.02 1.34 -30.69
CA GLY A 360 1.79 0.55 -30.85
C GLY A 360 1.22 -0.01 -29.55
N ILE A 361 1.74 0.41 -28.39
CA ILE A 361 1.23 0.04 -27.06
C ILE A 361 0.13 1.03 -26.69
N ASN A 362 -1.12 0.56 -26.63
CA ASN A 362 -2.27 1.41 -26.35
C ASN A 362 -3.45 0.60 -25.78
N LYS A 363 -4.58 1.25 -25.52
CA LYS A 363 -5.78 0.62 -24.94
C LYS A 363 -6.31 -0.61 -25.69
N SER A 364 -6.01 -0.79 -26.98
CA SER A 364 -6.51 -1.93 -27.75
C SER A 364 -5.75 -3.24 -27.49
N ASN A 365 -4.57 -3.17 -26.87
CA ASN A 365 -3.73 -4.34 -26.57
C ASN A 365 -3.08 -4.30 -25.18
N THR A 366 -3.39 -3.29 -24.38
CA THR A 366 -2.78 -3.07 -23.07
C THR A 366 -3.86 -2.98 -22.00
N LEU A 367 -3.70 -3.73 -20.92
CA LEU A 367 -4.45 -3.55 -19.70
C LEU A 367 -3.73 -2.51 -18.82
N PHE A 368 -4.33 -1.34 -18.70
CA PHE A 368 -3.93 -0.32 -17.73
C PHE A 368 -4.77 -0.48 -16.48
N THR A 369 -4.09 -0.60 -15.35
CA THR A 369 -4.70 -0.50 -14.02
C THR A 369 -4.01 0.63 -13.27
N VAL A 370 -4.77 1.65 -12.89
CA VAL A 370 -4.23 2.86 -12.25
C VAL A 370 -5.06 3.15 -11.00
N THR A 371 -4.41 3.26 -9.85
CA THR A 371 -5.07 3.47 -8.54
C THR A 371 -4.20 4.34 -7.65
N ALA A 372 -4.75 4.76 -6.51
CA ALA A 372 -3.95 5.15 -5.35
C ALA A 372 -3.81 3.97 -4.38
N ASP A 373 -2.74 3.92 -3.58
CA ASP A 373 -2.57 3.00 -2.46
C ASP A 373 -3.47 3.39 -1.27
N GLU A 374 -3.57 4.69 -1.01
CA GLU A 374 -4.42 5.26 0.02
C GLU A 374 -4.93 6.64 -0.35
N GLY A 375 -5.86 7.14 0.45
CA GLY A 375 -6.12 8.57 0.56
C GLY A 375 -5.63 9.07 1.92
N ASP A 376 -5.54 10.38 2.02
CA ASP A 376 -5.14 11.06 3.23
C ASP A 376 -6.15 12.12 3.65
N HIS A 377 -6.18 12.35 4.96
CA HIS A 377 -6.86 13.49 5.53
C HIS A 377 -5.94 14.71 5.59
N PHE A 378 -6.37 15.83 5.01
CA PHE A 378 -5.68 17.10 5.21
C PHE A 378 -5.95 17.69 6.60
N ALA A 379 -4.96 17.64 7.49
CA ALA A 379 -4.98 18.31 8.79
C ALA A 379 -4.58 19.79 8.65
N GLY A 380 -5.58 20.68 8.64
CA GLY A 380 -5.34 22.11 8.50
C GLY A 380 -6.57 23.00 8.36
N VAL A 381 -6.33 24.29 8.15
CA VAL A 381 -7.40 25.27 7.93
C VAL A 381 -7.90 25.19 6.49
N GLN A 382 -9.20 25.01 6.31
CA GLN A 382 -9.83 25.07 5.00
C GLN A 382 -9.86 26.51 4.45
N GLN A 383 -9.12 26.77 3.38
CA GLN A 383 -9.02 28.11 2.78
C GLN A 383 -10.25 28.47 1.93
N THR A 384 -10.63 29.75 1.93
CA THR A 384 -11.73 30.30 1.13
C THR A 384 -11.25 31.46 0.26
N GLY A 385 -11.95 31.72 -0.85
CA GLY A 385 -11.58 32.81 -1.78
C GLY A 385 -10.40 32.50 -2.72
N CYS A 386 -9.99 31.24 -2.79
CA CYS A 386 -9.01 30.69 -3.72
C CYS A 386 -9.60 29.46 -4.42
N ASP A 387 -9.09 29.14 -5.62
CA ASP A 387 -9.47 27.95 -6.40
C ASP A 387 -8.25 27.06 -6.73
N GLY A 388 -7.06 27.44 -6.24
CA GLY A 388 -5.78 26.78 -6.48
C GLY A 388 -5.22 27.01 -7.89
N VAL A 389 -6.07 26.98 -8.92
CA VAL A 389 -5.68 27.03 -10.33
C VAL A 389 -5.48 28.47 -10.83
N THR A 390 -6.46 29.34 -10.60
CA THR A 390 -6.41 30.75 -11.02
C THR A 390 -5.86 31.63 -9.91
N THR A 391 -6.30 31.36 -8.69
CA THR A 391 -5.94 32.06 -7.46
C THR A 391 -5.40 31.02 -6.48
N PRO A 392 -4.07 30.97 -6.27
CA PRO A 392 -3.47 30.04 -5.34
C PRO A 392 -3.99 30.23 -3.90
N CYS A 393 -4.18 29.12 -3.19
CA CYS A 393 -4.45 29.16 -1.76
C CYS A 393 -3.16 29.45 -1.00
N VAL A 394 -3.26 30.27 0.05
CA VAL A 394 -2.11 30.70 0.87
C VAL A 394 -2.37 30.31 2.31
N TYR A 395 -1.38 29.65 2.91
CA TYR A 395 -1.44 29.17 4.28
C TYR A 395 -0.38 29.88 5.13
N GLY A 396 -0.82 30.40 6.28
CA GLY A 396 0.01 31.04 7.27
C GLY A 396 0.58 30.06 8.31
N THR A 397 1.30 30.59 9.29
CA THR A 397 1.82 29.82 10.42
C THR A 397 0.70 29.09 11.16
N ASN A 398 0.89 27.80 11.44
CA ASN A 398 -0.08 26.93 12.12
C ASN A 398 -1.45 26.83 11.43
N GLN A 399 -1.49 26.97 10.10
CA GLN A 399 -2.68 26.69 9.29
C GLN A 399 -2.60 25.37 8.52
N ILE A 400 -1.46 24.68 8.62
CA ILE A 400 -1.16 23.37 8.02
C ILE A 400 -0.42 22.57 9.09
N GLY A 401 -0.79 21.30 9.25
CA GLY A 401 -0.04 20.33 10.03
C GLY A 401 -0.91 19.34 10.81
N GLU A 402 -0.46 18.10 10.93
CA GLU A 402 -1.02 17.08 11.80
C GLU A 402 -1.11 17.57 13.26
N VAL A 403 -2.13 17.10 13.98
CA VAL A 403 -2.32 17.37 15.42
C VAL A 403 -1.55 16.33 16.24
N ASN A 404 -0.25 16.56 16.32
CA ASN A 404 0.68 15.71 17.05
C ASN A 404 0.31 15.58 18.53
N THR A 405 0.06 14.34 18.98
CA THR A 405 -0.51 14.05 20.30
C THR A 405 0.27 12.97 21.06
N ASN A 406 0.89 13.39 22.18
CA ASN A 406 1.67 12.53 23.06
C ASN A 406 0.75 11.71 23.98
N MET A 407 0.42 10.50 23.55
CA MET A 407 -0.42 9.55 24.27
C MET A 407 0.09 9.26 25.68
N ALA A 408 1.40 9.03 25.82
CA ALA A 408 2.03 8.68 27.09
C ALA A 408 1.91 9.83 28.11
N GLY A 409 1.94 11.07 27.63
CA GLY A 409 1.72 12.26 28.44
C GLY A 409 0.28 12.36 28.91
N LEU A 410 -0.69 12.27 27.98
CA LEU A 410 -2.13 12.36 28.28
C LEU A 410 -2.58 11.24 29.24
N LEU A 411 -2.19 9.99 28.98
CA LEU A 411 -2.49 8.85 29.86
C LEU A 411 -1.99 9.08 31.29
N ALA A 412 -0.77 9.61 31.44
CA ALA A 412 -0.18 9.86 32.74
C ALA A 412 -0.84 11.04 33.47
N THR A 413 -1.20 12.13 32.77
CA THR A 413 -1.71 13.35 33.39
C THR A 413 -3.22 13.37 33.58
N GLU A 414 -3.99 12.76 32.67
CA GLU A 414 -5.46 12.73 32.74
C GLU A 414 -5.97 11.49 33.48
N GLN A 415 -5.36 10.33 33.22
CA GLN A 415 -5.87 9.03 33.70
C GLN A 415 -4.97 8.40 34.78
N GLY A 416 -3.81 9.00 35.09
CA GLY A 416 -2.86 8.45 36.04
C GLY A 416 -2.20 7.13 35.61
N VAL A 417 -2.31 6.76 34.32
CA VAL A 417 -1.77 5.52 33.77
C VAL A 417 -0.30 5.73 33.39
N THR A 418 0.60 5.07 34.12
CA THR A 418 2.06 5.11 33.88
C THR A 418 2.65 3.79 33.42
N THR A 419 1.79 2.82 33.04
CA THR A 419 2.19 1.51 32.51
C THR A 419 3.21 1.69 31.37
N PRO A 420 4.33 0.97 31.35
CA PRO A 420 5.27 1.03 30.24
C PRO A 420 4.70 0.41 28.96
N PHE A 421 4.83 1.12 27.85
CA PHE A 421 4.41 0.67 26.52
C PHE A 421 5.29 1.34 25.45
N THR A 422 5.21 0.79 24.24
CA THR A 422 5.72 1.38 23.00
C THR A 422 4.59 1.42 21.98
N VAL A 423 4.72 2.23 20.94
CA VAL A 423 3.76 2.28 19.83
C VAL A 423 4.49 2.23 18.50
N HIS A 424 3.80 1.71 17.48
CA HIS A 424 3.95 2.26 16.13
C HIS A 424 3.21 3.62 16.15
N SER A 425 3.91 4.72 15.89
CA SER A 425 3.29 6.07 15.96
C SER A 425 2.58 6.33 14.65
N ASP A 426 1.34 6.78 14.71
CA ASP A 426 0.41 6.77 13.58
C ASP A 426 -0.86 7.55 13.92
N ASP A 427 -1.79 7.74 12.98
CA ASP A 427 -3.17 8.13 13.29
C ASP A 427 -4.01 6.93 13.75
N ALA A 428 -3.53 5.71 13.47
CA ALA A 428 -4.05 4.47 14.01
C ALA A 428 -2.98 3.70 14.82
N PRO A 429 -2.42 4.23 15.92
CA PRO A 429 -1.25 3.63 16.55
C PRO A 429 -1.53 2.22 17.07
N ALA A 430 -0.68 1.28 16.65
CA ALA A 430 -0.60 -0.05 17.25
C ALA A 430 0.17 0.02 18.58
N VAL A 431 -0.49 -0.34 19.67
CA VAL A 431 0.03 -0.23 21.04
C VAL A 431 0.58 -1.56 21.52
N TYR A 432 1.78 -1.53 22.12
CA TYR A 432 2.45 -2.70 22.66
C TYR A 432 2.79 -2.48 24.14
N ILE A 433 1.99 -3.04 25.04
CA ILE A 433 2.25 -2.97 26.48
C ILE A 433 3.45 -3.84 26.83
N THR A 434 4.42 -3.27 27.55
CA THR A 434 5.64 -4.00 27.94
C THR A 434 5.28 -5.21 28.82
N GLY A 435 5.85 -6.36 28.49
CA GLY A 435 5.57 -7.64 29.14
C GLY A 435 4.58 -8.53 28.37
N ASN A 436 4.02 -8.03 27.26
CA ASN A 436 3.00 -8.72 26.46
C ASN A 436 1.87 -9.34 27.31
N PRO A 437 1.18 -8.54 28.15
CA PRO A 437 0.09 -9.06 28.98
C PRO A 437 -1.05 -9.57 28.10
N ALA A 438 -1.81 -10.54 28.60
CA ALA A 438 -3.02 -11.00 27.94
C ALA A 438 -4.02 -9.83 27.75
N HIS A 439 -4.80 -9.88 26.67
CA HIS A 439 -5.81 -8.86 26.35
C HIS A 439 -6.84 -8.65 27.49
N ASP A 440 -7.21 -9.70 28.22
CA ASP A 440 -8.12 -9.66 29.37
C ASP A 440 -7.43 -9.35 30.71
N ALA A 441 -6.11 -9.14 30.73
CA ALA A 441 -5.39 -8.82 31.96
C ALA A 441 -5.79 -7.43 32.50
N ALA A 442 -5.86 -7.31 33.83
CA ALA A 442 -6.29 -6.07 34.48
C ALA A 442 -5.48 -4.81 34.06
N VAL A 443 -4.19 -4.99 33.74
CA VAL A 443 -3.33 -3.90 33.25
C VAL A 443 -3.72 -3.44 31.84
N THR A 444 -4.03 -4.38 30.95
CA THR A 444 -4.46 -4.13 29.57
C THR A 444 -5.81 -3.42 29.58
N ARG A 445 -6.77 -3.99 30.30
CA ARG A 445 -8.13 -3.44 30.43
C ARG A 445 -8.15 -2.03 31.03
N THR A 446 -7.29 -1.77 32.01
CA THR A 446 -7.15 -0.41 32.58
C THR A 446 -6.56 0.56 31.56
N PHE A 447 -5.59 0.12 30.76
CA PHE A 447 -4.95 0.94 29.73
C PHE A 447 -5.92 1.29 28.60
N GLU A 448 -6.68 0.33 28.09
CA GLU A 448 -7.62 0.53 26.98
C GLU A 448 -8.78 1.46 27.38
N ARG A 449 -9.38 1.25 28.57
CA ARG A 449 -10.39 2.17 29.10
C ARG A 449 -9.86 3.59 29.27
N ALA A 450 -8.64 3.73 29.79
CA ALA A 450 -7.99 5.03 29.94
C ALA A 450 -7.75 5.70 28.59
N THR A 451 -7.32 4.93 27.59
CA THR A 451 -7.13 5.41 26.20
C THR A 451 -8.46 5.93 25.64
N GLY A 452 -9.54 5.14 25.75
CA GLY A 452 -10.86 5.54 25.28
C GLY A 452 -11.51 6.70 26.05
N ALA A 453 -10.95 7.09 27.20
CA ALA A 453 -11.40 8.20 28.04
C ALA A 453 -10.53 9.46 27.90
N LEU A 454 -9.49 9.43 27.08
CA LEU A 454 -8.63 10.60 26.83
C LEU A 454 -9.42 11.74 26.18
N THR A 455 -8.98 12.96 26.46
CA THR A 455 -9.41 14.15 25.75
C THR A 455 -8.21 14.92 25.19
N ALA A 456 -8.44 15.69 24.14
CA ALA A 456 -7.43 16.57 23.55
C ALA A 456 -8.10 17.88 23.11
N VAL A 457 -7.39 19.00 23.22
CA VAL A 457 -7.84 20.27 22.64
C VAL A 457 -7.36 20.33 21.20
N ASN A 458 -8.27 20.25 20.24
CA ASN A 458 -7.93 20.39 18.83
C ASN A 458 -7.48 21.84 18.56
N PRO A 459 -6.24 22.07 18.10
CA PRO A 459 -5.69 23.41 17.93
C PRO A 459 -6.33 24.20 16.78
N TYR A 460 -7.01 23.55 15.83
CA TYR A 460 -7.72 24.20 14.74
C TYR A 460 -9.12 24.68 15.14
N THR A 461 -9.84 23.88 15.93
CA THR A 461 -11.21 24.20 16.33
C THR A 461 -11.29 24.88 17.70
N GLY A 462 -10.29 24.70 18.55
CA GLY A 462 -10.27 25.12 19.95
C GLY A 462 -11.16 24.28 20.88
N ASN A 463 -11.80 23.23 20.36
CA ASN A 463 -12.69 22.37 21.14
C ASN A 463 -11.90 21.27 21.88
N THR A 464 -12.36 20.91 23.08
CA THR A 464 -11.93 19.68 23.74
C THR A 464 -12.77 18.54 23.23
N GLU A 465 -12.13 17.54 22.64
CA GLU A 465 -12.76 16.37 22.06
C GLU A 465 -12.10 15.07 22.51
N ASN A 466 -12.80 13.96 22.33
CA ASN A 466 -12.20 12.64 22.49
C ASN A 466 -11.54 12.27 21.15
N PRO A 467 -10.20 12.08 21.11
CA PRO A 467 -9.52 11.71 19.87
C PRO A 467 -9.83 10.28 19.42
N THR A 468 -10.55 9.47 20.21
CA THR A 468 -10.86 8.08 19.88
C THR A 468 -12.06 7.94 18.96
N ARG A 469 -11.79 7.39 17.77
CA ARG A 469 -12.83 6.95 16.85
C ARG A 469 -13.17 5.47 17.04
N ALA A 470 -12.17 4.59 17.07
CA ALA A 470 -12.34 3.17 17.39
C ALA A 470 -11.14 2.59 18.14
N ILE A 471 -11.33 1.48 18.86
CA ILE A 471 -10.27 0.69 19.48
C ILE A 471 -10.50 -0.78 19.09
N ALA A 472 -9.47 -1.44 18.57
CA ALA A 472 -9.50 -2.86 18.22
C ALA A 472 -8.50 -3.63 19.08
N ASP A 473 -9.02 -4.46 19.98
CA ASP A 473 -8.24 -5.45 20.73
C ASP A 473 -7.92 -6.68 19.83
N PRO A 474 -7.24 -7.74 20.31
CA PRO A 474 -6.90 -8.88 19.47
C PRO A 474 -8.11 -9.65 18.92
N ALA A 475 -9.28 -9.61 19.55
CA ALA A 475 -10.47 -10.25 18.98
C ALA A 475 -10.99 -9.44 17.78
N GLU A 476 -11.09 -8.11 17.93
CA GLU A 476 -11.50 -7.22 16.85
C GLU A 476 -10.47 -7.17 15.71
N MET A 477 -9.17 -7.03 16.03
CA MET A 477 -8.10 -7.04 15.03
C MET A 477 -8.09 -8.32 14.20
N LYS A 478 -8.47 -9.46 14.78
CA LYS A 478 -8.61 -10.71 14.03
C LYS A 478 -9.74 -10.63 13.01
N LEU A 479 -10.89 -10.07 13.40
CA LEU A 479 -12.02 -9.84 12.50
C LEU A 479 -11.61 -8.89 11.36
N LEU A 480 -10.83 -7.85 11.68
CA LEU A 480 -10.31 -6.86 10.74
C LEU A 480 -9.11 -7.32 9.88
N HIS A 481 -8.71 -8.59 9.95
CA HIS A 481 -7.57 -9.14 9.20
C HIS A 481 -6.18 -8.54 9.55
N MET A 482 -5.99 -8.08 10.79
CA MET A 482 -4.78 -7.41 11.27
C MET A 482 -3.84 -8.32 12.10
N ILE A 483 -4.07 -9.64 12.11
CA ILE A 483 -3.28 -10.61 12.90
C ILE A 483 -2.63 -11.64 11.99
N THR A 484 -1.32 -11.61 11.89
CA THR A 484 -0.53 -12.56 11.09
C THR A 484 -0.41 -13.94 11.75
N ALA A 485 0.18 -14.90 11.01
CA ALA A 485 0.56 -16.20 11.55
C ALA A 485 1.61 -16.15 12.67
N ASP A 486 2.41 -15.07 12.77
CA ASP A 486 3.34 -14.89 13.88
C ASP A 486 2.67 -14.10 15.03
N PRO A 487 2.37 -14.74 16.17
CA PRO A 487 1.76 -14.07 17.31
C PRO A 487 2.67 -13.00 17.93
N ALA A 488 3.98 -12.99 17.65
CA ALA A 488 4.87 -11.94 18.11
C ALA A 488 4.58 -10.59 17.44
N ARG A 489 4.03 -10.58 16.23
CA ARG A 489 3.69 -9.35 15.48
C ARG A 489 2.38 -8.69 15.96
N THR A 490 1.56 -9.42 16.73
CA THR A 490 0.25 -8.96 17.20
C THR A 490 0.41 -7.85 18.25
N PRO A 491 -0.10 -6.63 18.03
CA PRO A 491 -0.10 -5.59 19.05
C PRO A 491 -1.05 -5.94 20.21
N THR A 492 -0.91 -5.23 21.32
CA THR A 492 -1.86 -5.37 22.44
C THR A 492 -3.25 -4.89 22.02
N PHE A 493 -3.33 -3.77 21.31
CA PHE A 493 -4.52 -3.27 20.62
C PHE A 493 -4.11 -2.20 19.60
N THR A 494 -4.97 -1.88 18.65
CA THR A 494 -4.83 -0.74 17.73
C THR A 494 -5.86 0.32 18.05
N TRP A 495 -5.44 1.58 18.09
CA TRP A 495 -6.33 2.71 18.37
C TRP A 495 -6.51 3.54 17.11
N PHE A 496 -7.71 3.60 16.55
CA PHE A 496 -8.04 4.47 15.42
C PHE A 496 -8.46 5.86 15.93
N ALA A 497 -7.67 6.89 15.65
CA ALA A 497 -7.94 8.26 16.07
C ALA A 497 -8.91 8.99 15.13
N ASN A 498 -9.33 10.20 15.53
CA ASN A 498 -9.95 11.13 14.59
C ASN A 498 -8.91 11.62 13.55
N PRO A 499 -9.30 11.91 12.31
CA PRO A 499 -8.35 12.09 11.20
C PRO A 499 -7.31 13.22 11.35
N ASP A 500 -7.58 14.25 12.14
CA ASP A 500 -6.60 15.33 12.41
C ASP A 500 -5.36 14.87 13.21
N TYR A 501 -5.43 13.72 13.90
CA TYR A 501 -4.53 13.39 15.01
C TYR A 501 -3.48 12.33 14.67
N PHE A 502 -2.22 12.73 14.67
CA PHE A 502 -1.07 11.81 14.74
C PHE A 502 -0.66 11.51 16.18
N LEU A 503 -0.60 10.25 16.55
CA LEU A 503 -0.43 9.79 17.92
C LEU A 503 0.93 9.12 18.15
N PHE A 504 1.64 9.53 19.19
CA PHE A 504 2.96 8.98 19.54
C PHE A 504 3.16 8.79 21.05
N ALA A 505 4.21 8.05 21.43
CA ALA A 505 4.59 7.84 22.83
C ALA A 505 5.86 8.62 23.21
N GLY A 506 5.69 9.74 23.91
CA GLY A 506 6.77 10.61 24.40
C GLY A 506 6.98 10.57 25.92
N ALA A 507 7.27 11.74 26.50
CA ALA A 507 7.41 11.87 27.95
C ALA A 507 6.07 11.64 28.67
N ARG A 508 6.08 10.96 29.82
CA ARG A 508 4.89 10.70 30.66
C ARG A 508 4.45 11.92 31.49
N ASN A 509 4.35 13.08 30.84
CA ASN A 509 3.83 14.33 31.38
C ASN A 509 3.55 15.30 30.23
N CYS A 510 2.76 16.34 30.51
CA CYS A 510 2.49 17.43 29.59
C CYS A 510 3.23 18.73 29.98
N ASN A 511 4.48 18.61 30.49
CA ASN A 511 5.31 19.81 30.76
C ASN A 511 5.68 20.53 29.47
N SER A 512 5.91 19.78 28.39
CA SER A 512 5.74 20.27 27.02
C SER A 512 4.31 19.94 26.59
N PRO A 513 3.65 20.78 25.78
CA PRO A 513 2.28 20.51 25.33
C PRO A 513 2.16 19.09 24.79
N CYS A 514 1.18 18.34 25.30
CA CYS A 514 0.89 17.00 24.80
C CYS A 514 0.18 17.04 23.45
N VAL A 515 -0.37 18.18 23.05
CA VAL A 515 -1.04 18.39 21.77
C VAL A 515 -0.42 19.62 21.12
N SER A 516 0.00 19.50 19.87
CA SER A 516 0.60 20.60 19.10
C SER A 516 0.48 20.35 17.60
N ILE A 517 0.35 21.41 16.81
CA ILE A 517 0.44 21.33 15.36
C ILE A 517 1.89 21.04 14.96
N ASN A 518 2.09 20.05 14.10
CA ASN A 518 3.37 19.82 13.44
C ASN A 518 3.25 20.17 11.95
N PRO A 519 3.76 21.35 11.52
CA PRO A 519 3.60 21.81 10.14
C PRO A 519 4.51 21.08 9.14
N GLY A 520 5.29 20.08 9.57
CA GLY A 520 6.12 19.26 8.70
C GLY A 520 5.33 18.22 7.90
N PHE A 521 4.20 17.74 8.44
CA PHE A 521 3.32 16.71 7.89
C PHE A 521 1.89 17.19 8.03
N ALA A 522 1.05 17.04 7.01
CA ALA A 522 -0.32 17.57 7.03
C ALA A 522 -1.34 16.66 6.38
N TRP A 523 -0.89 15.50 5.93
CA TRP A 523 -1.67 14.49 5.22
C TRP A 523 -1.54 13.23 6.04
N ASN A 524 -2.69 12.82 6.57
CA ASN A 524 -2.82 11.98 7.73
C ASN A 524 -3.62 10.73 7.31
N HIS A 525 -3.08 9.54 7.51
CA HIS A 525 -3.65 8.29 6.99
C HIS A 525 -3.53 7.14 8.01
N GLY A 526 -4.18 6.00 7.71
CA GLY A 526 -4.23 4.83 8.58
C GLY A 526 -5.47 4.68 9.46
N THR A 527 -6.20 5.75 9.80
CA THR A 527 -7.47 5.63 10.56
C THR A 527 -8.64 5.17 9.66
N ILE A 528 -9.79 4.79 10.22
CA ILE A 528 -11.03 4.41 9.50
C ILE A 528 -11.74 5.61 8.80
N GLY A 529 -11.01 6.68 8.49
CA GLY A 529 -11.44 7.88 7.76
C GLY A 529 -12.06 7.52 6.41
N THR A 530 -13.20 8.11 6.04
CA THR A 530 -13.73 7.86 4.68
C THR A 530 -12.88 8.53 3.61
N ASP A 531 -12.32 9.70 3.92
CA ASP A 531 -11.33 10.40 3.10
C ASP A 531 -9.99 9.66 3.02
N ILE A 532 -9.72 8.77 3.99
CA ILE A 532 -8.50 7.95 4.01
C ILE A 532 -8.70 6.61 3.29
N ASN A 533 -9.79 5.89 3.60
CA ASN A 533 -10.00 4.51 3.10
C ASN A 533 -10.85 4.43 1.85
N VAL A 534 -11.32 5.54 1.27
CA VAL A 534 -12.06 5.54 -0.01
C VAL A 534 -11.17 6.15 -1.08
N THR A 535 -10.74 5.29 -2.01
CA THR A 535 -9.84 5.62 -3.12
C THR A 535 -10.59 5.47 -4.45
N TRP A 536 -9.85 5.17 -5.52
CA TRP A 536 -10.38 5.00 -6.87
C TRP A 536 -9.53 4.02 -7.67
N LEU A 537 -10.16 3.29 -8.58
CA LEU A 537 -9.49 2.34 -9.49
C LEU A 537 -9.89 2.61 -10.94
N GLY A 538 -8.91 2.95 -11.76
CA GLY A 538 -9.02 3.07 -13.20
C GLY A 538 -8.63 1.78 -13.92
N LEU A 539 -9.53 1.25 -14.75
CA LEU A 539 -9.31 0.07 -15.58
C LEU A 539 -9.56 0.44 -17.04
N VAL A 540 -8.56 0.23 -17.91
CA VAL A 540 -8.66 0.45 -19.36
C VAL A 540 -7.97 -0.69 -20.09
N GLY A 541 -8.62 -1.32 -21.05
CA GLY A 541 -7.96 -2.32 -21.88
C GLY A 541 -8.94 -3.24 -22.62
N PRO A 542 -8.41 -4.27 -23.30
CA PRO A 542 -9.22 -5.36 -23.84
C PRO A 542 -10.13 -5.96 -22.76
N ASP A 543 -11.37 -6.28 -23.14
CA ASP A 543 -12.43 -6.84 -22.29
C ASP A 543 -12.85 -6.04 -21.05
N VAL A 544 -12.36 -4.80 -20.91
CA VAL A 544 -12.89 -3.83 -19.94
C VAL A 544 -14.02 -3.01 -20.58
N ARG A 545 -15.16 -2.92 -19.91
CA ARG A 545 -16.29 -2.08 -20.30
C ARG A 545 -15.92 -0.62 -20.14
N ASN A 546 -16.42 0.20 -21.07
CA ASN A 546 -16.33 1.65 -20.95
C ASN A 546 -17.58 2.17 -20.24
N LEU A 547 -17.50 2.31 -18.91
CA LEU A 547 -18.57 2.86 -18.08
C LEU A 547 -18.36 4.33 -17.73
N GLY A 548 -17.20 4.90 -18.09
CA GLY A 548 -16.77 6.18 -17.55
C GLY A 548 -16.52 6.09 -16.03
N ALA A 549 -16.70 7.20 -15.34
CA ALA A 549 -16.65 7.21 -13.87
C ALA A 549 -17.96 6.69 -13.28
N THR A 550 -17.87 5.79 -12.31
CA THR A 550 -19.02 5.26 -11.56
C THR A 550 -18.69 5.07 -10.08
N HIS A 551 -19.71 5.23 -9.25
CA HIS A 551 -19.66 5.02 -7.80
C HIS A 551 -20.52 3.81 -7.37
N ASP A 552 -21.20 3.16 -8.31
CA ASP A 552 -22.21 2.14 -8.03
C ASP A 552 -21.63 0.77 -7.62
N ILE A 553 -20.32 0.58 -7.81
CA ILE A 553 -19.63 -0.69 -7.59
C ILE A 553 -18.66 -0.50 -6.43
N TRP A 554 -18.92 -1.20 -5.33
CA TRP A 554 -18.05 -1.23 -4.16
C TRP A 554 -16.97 -2.30 -4.34
N THR A 555 -15.72 -1.89 -4.21
CA THR A 555 -14.52 -2.73 -4.35
C THR A 555 -13.50 -2.34 -3.30
N ASP A 556 -12.53 -3.22 -3.06
CA ASP A 556 -11.32 -2.87 -2.33
C ASP A 556 -10.07 -3.42 -3.01
N HIS A 557 -8.90 -3.01 -2.52
CA HIS A 557 -7.61 -3.32 -3.15
C HIS A 557 -7.37 -4.81 -3.38
N SER A 558 -7.95 -5.68 -2.55
CA SER A 558 -7.80 -7.13 -2.74
C SER A 558 -8.44 -7.63 -4.04
N ASP A 559 -9.37 -6.87 -4.63
CA ASP A 559 -10.06 -7.19 -5.88
C ASP A 559 -9.19 -6.90 -7.13
N ILE A 560 -8.11 -6.11 -7.00
CA ILE A 560 -7.26 -5.67 -8.12
C ILE A 560 -6.53 -6.87 -8.76
N ARG A 561 -5.82 -7.67 -7.97
CA ARG A 561 -5.08 -8.85 -8.45
C ARG A 561 -5.97 -9.85 -9.20
N PRO A 562 -7.05 -10.40 -8.61
CA PRO A 562 -7.90 -11.35 -9.31
C PRO A 562 -8.54 -10.75 -10.57
N THR A 563 -8.79 -9.43 -10.60
CA THR A 563 -9.27 -8.73 -11.80
C THR A 563 -8.22 -8.70 -12.91
N ILE A 564 -6.96 -8.35 -12.59
CA ILE A 564 -5.85 -8.39 -13.56
C ILE A 564 -5.65 -9.80 -14.11
N LEU A 565 -5.66 -10.81 -13.24
CA LEU A 565 -5.47 -12.21 -13.64
C LEU A 565 -6.61 -12.70 -14.55
N ALA A 566 -7.87 -12.42 -14.19
CA ALA A 566 -9.02 -12.74 -15.02
C ALA A 566 -8.96 -12.06 -16.40
N LEU A 567 -8.62 -10.77 -16.48
CA LEU A 567 -8.48 -10.03 -17.73
C LEU A 567 -7.30 -10.51 -18.57
N THR A 568 -6.27 -11.08 -17.96
CA THR A 568 -5.12 -11.65 -18.68
C THR A 568 -5.24 -13.16 -18.93
N GLY A 569 -6.34 -13.79 -18.53
CA GLY A 569 -6.55 -15.23 -18.68
C GLY A 569 -5.56 -16.07 -17.86
N LEU A 570 -5.08 -15.52 -16.74
CA LEU A 570 -4.17 -16.16 -15.80
C LEU A 570 -4.89 -16.41 -14.47
N GLN A 571 -4.23 -17.14 -13.58
CA GLN A 571 -4.71 -17.44 -12.24
C GLN A 571 -3.53 -17.63 -11.28
N ASP A 572 -3.80 -17.48 -9.99
CA ASP A 572 -2.88 -17.91 -8.94
C ASP A 572 -3.15 -19.35 -8.51
N ASP A 573 -2.20 -19.91 -7.77
CA ASP A 573 -2.28 -21.22 -7.14
C ASP A 573 -2.87 -21.16 -5.70
N TYR A 574 -3.40 -20.02 -5.28
CA TYR A 574 -4.03 -19.79 -3.98
C TYR A 574 -5.34 -19.01 -4.13
N ALA A 575 -6.21 -19.11 -3.13
CA ALA A 575 -7.46 -18.36 -3.07
C ALA A 575 -7.21 -16.93 -2.58
N HIS A 576 -7.88 -15.96 -3.19
CA HIS A 576 -7.79 -14.55 -2.80
C HIS A 576 -8.76 -14.22 -1.64
N ALA A 577 -8.62 -13.03 -1.07
CA ALA A 577 -9.63 -12.38 -0.21
C ALA A 577 -10.46 -11.34 -0.98
N GLY A 578 -9.99 -10.95 -2.17
CA GLY A 578 -10.76 -10.22 -3.16
C GLY A 578 -11.34 -11.12 -4.23
N ARG A 579 -12.07 -10.52 -5.16
CA ARG A 579 -12.73 -11.21 -6.27
C ARG A 579 -12.50 -10.50 -7.60
N PRO A 580 -12.61 -11.18 -8.75
CA PRO A 580 -12.69 -10.49 -10.03
C PRO A 580 -13.89 -9.53 -10.07
N ILE A 581 -13.65 -8.28 -10.49
CA ILE A 581 -14.68 -7.25 -10.65
C ILE A 581 -15.41 -7.46 -11.97
N THR A 582 -16.23 -8.50 -12.06
CA THR A 582 -16.95 -8.89 -13.29
C THR A 582 -17.95 -7.83 -13.76
N GLU A 583 -18.35 -6.89 -12.91
CA GLU A 583 -19.16 -5.73 -13.25
C GLU A 583 -18.52 -4.87 -14.35
N VAL A 584 -17.19 -4.76 -14.36
CA VAL A 584 -16.44 -3.93 -15.32
C VAL A 584 -15.97 -4.72 -16.55
N MET A 585 -16.25 -6.02 -16.63
CA MET A 585 -15.81 -6.88 -17.73
C MET A 585 -16.89 -7.06 -18.80
N THR A 586 -16.50 -7.29 -20.05
CA THR A 586 -17.43 -7.51 -21.18
C THR A 586 -18.29 -8.76 -20.95
N GLU A 587 -17.69 -9.85 -20.47
CA GLU A 587 -18.40 -11.04 -20.00
C GLU A 587 -18.89 -10.84 -18.55
N THR A 588 -20.11 -10.30 -18.40
CA THR A 588 -20.69 -10.06 -17.08
C THR A 588 -21.33 -11.30 -16.49
N ARG A 589 -21.13 -11.54 -15.18
CA ARG A 589 -21.82 -12.58 -14.39
C ARG A 589 -22.79 -11.95 -13.40
N GLN A 590 -23.83 -11.30 -13.91
CA GLN A 590 -24.81 -10.52 -13.11
C GLN A 590 -25.43 -11.33 -11.97
N ASP A 591 -25.60 -12.64 -12.17
CA ASP A 591 -26.06 -13.63 -11.20
C ASP A 591 -25.19 -13.69 -9.93
N LEU A 592 -23.89 -13.44 -10.06
CA LEU A 592 -22.91 -13.53 -8.97
C LEU A 592 -22.48 -12.16 -8.42
N ASN A 593 -22.77 -11.06 -9.10
CA ASN A 593 -22.45 -9.71 -8.61
C ASN A 593 -23.07 -9.44 -7.23
N ARG A 594 -24.28 -9.95 -6.96
CA ARG A 594 -24.90 -9.80 -5.64
C ARG A 594 -24.18 -10.62 -4.57
N LEU A 595 -23.68 -11.81 -4.91
CA LEU A 595 -22.85 -12.62 -4.00
C LEU A 595 -21.54 -11.88 -3.71
N GLY A 596 -20.88 -11.36 -4.74
CA GLY A 596 -19.67 -10.54 -4.61
C GLY A 596 -19.88 -9.32 -3.72
N ALA A 597 -20.97 -8.58 -3.92
CA ALA A 597 -21.29 -7.42 -3.09
C ALA A 597 -21.46 -7.78 -1.60
N ILE A 598 -22.20 -8.85 -1.28
CA ILE A 598 -22.35 -9.30 0.12
C ILE A 598 -21.01 -9.82 0.67
N TYR A 599 -20.26 -10.57 -0.12
CA TYR A 599 -18.94 -11.07 0.25
C TYR A 599 -18.02 -9.92 0.68
N LYS A 600 -17.96 -8.84 -0.10
CA LYS A 600 -17.15 -7.67 0.26
C LYS A 600 -17.62 -7.01 1.56
N GLN A 601 -18.92 -6.87 1.78
CA GLN A 601 -19.44 -6.26 3.01
C GLN A 601 -19.18 -7.09 4.28
N ILE A 602 -19.03 -8.42 4.17
CA ILE A 602 -18.67 -9.27 5.32
C ILE A 602 -17.16 -9.48 5.48
N ASN A 603 -16.38 -9.38 4.41
CA ASN A 603 -14.97 -9.80 4.41
C ASN A 603 -13.97 -8.64 4.37
N ALA A 604 -14.31 -7.52 3.73
CA ALA A 604 -13.40 -6.38 3.67
C ALA A 604 -13.20 -5.73 5.04
N PRO A 605 -11.99 -5.28 5.39
CA PRO A 605 -11.70 -4.67 6.68
C PRO A 605 -12.35 -3.29 6.88
N VAL A 606 -12.96 -2.74 5.83
CA VAL A 606 -13.81 -1.52 5.88
C VAL A 606 -15.22 -1.76 5.33
N GLY A 607 -15.61 -3.03 5.14
CA GLY A 607 -16.99 -3.39 4.85
C GLY A 607 -17.90 -3.15 6.05
N GLN A 608 -19.22 -3.18 5.85
CA GLN A 608 -20.20 -2.94 6.91
C GLN A 608 -19.95 -3.78 8.17
N LEU A 609 -19.63 -5.08 8.03
CA LEU A 609 -19.37 -5.96 9.17
C LEU A 609 -18.25 -5.42 10.05
N ALA A 610 -17.15 -4.99 9.44
CA ALA A 610 -15.95 -4.49 10.12
C ALA A 610 -16.19 -3.14 10.81
N LEU A 611 -16.90 -2.22 10.17
CA LEU A 611 -17.18 -0.90 10.77
C LEU A 611 -18.18 -1.02 11.93
N ASP A 612 -19.22 -1.85 11.78
CA ASP A 612 -20.20 -2.11 12.84
C ASP A 612 -19.55 -2.89 14.02
N SER A 613 -18.68 -3.87 13.74
CA SER A 613 -17.94 -4.59 14.79
C SER A 613 -16.97 -3.68 15.54
N ALA A 614 -16.26 -2.79 14.85
CA ALA A 614 -15.34 -1.85 15.49
C ALA A 614 -16.08 -0.88 16.42
N ALA A 615 -17.28 -0.42 16.05
CA ALA A 615 -18.13 0.40 16.91
C ALA A 615 -18.61 -0.38 18.16
N PHE A 616 -19.04 -1.64 17.98
CA PHE A 616 -19.42 -2.53 19.06
C PHE A 616 -18.25 -2.81 20.02
N ALA A 617 -17.09 -3.20 19.49
CA ALA A 617 -15.87 -3.47 20.22
C ALA A 617 -15.43 -2.25 21.03
N THR A 618 -15.41 -1.07 20.40
CA THR A 618 -15.03 0.20 21.05
C THR A 618 -15.93 0.50 22.26
N SER A 619 -17.24 0.31 22.12
CA SER A 619 -18.21 0.52 23.21
C SER A 619 -17.97 -0.46 24.36
N ALA A 620 -17.71 -1.73 24.05
CA ALA A 620 -17.43 -2.77 25.04
C ALA A 620 -16.08 -2.55 25.74
N ILE A 621 -15.04 -2.14 25.00
CA ILE A 621 -13.71 -1.85 25.53
C ILE A 621 -13.75 -0.70 26.54
N LYS A 622 -14.55 0.34 26.27
CA LYS A 622 -14.75 1.48 27.17
C LYS A 622 -15.57 1.13 28.43
N SER A 623 -16.28 0.00 28.46
CA SER A 623 -17.11 -0.40 29.60
C SER A 623 -16.29 -0.69 30.86
N ASN A 624 -16.81 -0.28 32.01
CA ASN A 624 -16.26 -0.56 33.35
C ASN A 624 -17.19 -1.48 34.18
N SER A 625 -18.01 -2.29 33.51
CA SER A 625 -18.91 -3.25 34.17
C SER A 625 -18.18 -4.13 35.19
N ALA A 626 -18.88 -4.54 36.26
CA ALA A 626 -18.28 -5.36 37.29
C ALA A 626 -17.66 -6.65 36.72
N GLY A 627 -16.38 -6.87 37.00
CA GLY A 627 -15.64 -8.03 36.48
C GLY A 627 -15.41 -8.00 34.96
N ASP A 628 -15.50 -6.84 34.31
CA ASP A 628 -15.37 -6.68 32.85
C ASP A 628 -16.37 -7.55 32.04
N GLN A 629 -17.52 -7.91 32.62
CA GLN A 629 -18.48 -8.82 31.99
C GLN A 629 -18.99 -8.32 30.63
N THR A 630 -19.24 -7.02 30.46
CA THR A 630 -19.64 -6.45 29.15
C THR A 630 -18.56 -6.71 28.10
N TYR A 631 -17.30 -6.45 28.46
CA TYR A 631 -16.16 -6.66 27.57
C TYR A 631 -15.98 -8.15 27.23
N LEU A 632 -15.95 -9.03 28.24
CA LEU A 632 -15.78 -10.47 28.03
C LEU A 632 -16.90 -11.07 27.18
N ASN A 633 -18.13 -10.57 27.31
CA ASN A 633 -19.25 -11.01 26.46
C ASN A 633 -19.06 -10.53 25.01
N ALA A 634 -18.63 -9.28 24.82
CA ALA A 634 -18.39 -8.71 23.50
C ALA A 634 -17.23 -9.42 22.79
N ASP A 635 -16.13 -9.65 23.48
CA ASP A 635 -14.96 -10.40 22.99
C ASP A 635 -15.36 -11.79 22.48
N ASN A 636 -16.12 -12.57 23.27
CA ASN A 636 -16.65 -13.87 22.84
C ASN A 636 -17.61 -13.75 21.63
N THR A 637 -18.39 -12.67 21.56
CA THR A 637 -19.33 -12.41 20.47
C THR A 637 -18.58 -12.13 19.16
N ILE A 638 -17.56 -11.28 19.20
CA ILE A 638 -16.69 -10.95 18.06
C ILE A 638 -15.95 -12.21 17.56
N GLN A 639 -15.42 -13.04 18.47
CA GLN A 639 -14.82 -14.33 18.08
C GLN A 639 -15.82 -15.26 17.36
N SER A 640 -17.08 -15.25 17.79
CA SER A 640 -18.15 -16.01 17.13
C SER A 640 -18.49 -15.45 15.74
N TRP A 641 -18.59 -14.12 15.59
CA TRP A 641 -18.78 -13.47 14.30
C TRP A 641 -17.62 -13.75 13.36
N THR A 642 -16.38 -13.65 13.83
CA THR A 642 -15.17 -13.97 13.05
C THR A 642 -15.24 -15.39 12.50
N SER A 643 -15.55 -16.38 13.35
CA SER A 643 -15.64 -17.78 12.93
C SER A 643 -16.73 -18.02 11.89
N ARG A 644 -17.88 -17.33 12.00
CA ARG A 644 -18.99 -17.40 11.02
C ARG A 644 -18.63 -16.69 9.73
N ARG A 645 -18.01 -15.52 9.81
CA ARG A 645 -17.50 -14.75 8.68
C ARG A 645 -16.52 -15.59 7.88
N ASP A 646 -15.49 -16.14 8.51
CA ASP A 646 -14.46 -16.93 7.85
C ASP A 646 -15.07 -18.15 7.11
N ALA A 647 -16.01 -18.85 7.75
CA ALA A 647 -16.68 -20.00 7.14
C ALA A 647 -17.60 -19.63 5.96
N LEU A 648 -18.26 -18.47 6.01
CA LEU A 648 -19.08 -17.96 4.91
C LEU A 648 -18.22 -17.43 3.78
N ALA A 649 -17.22 -16.60 4.10
CA ALA A 649 -16.27 -16.02 3.17
C ALA A 649 -15.55 -17.10 2.36
N ALA A 650 -15.07 -18.17 3.01
CA ALA A 650 -14.44 -19.30 2.34
C ALA A 650 -15.36 -20.00 1.31
N GLN A 651 -16.66 -20.14 1.61
CA GLN A 651 -17.62 -20.72 0.66
C GLN A 651 -17.95 -19.76 -0.50
N MET A 652 -18.09 -18.47 -0.19
CA MET A 652 -18.38 -17.45 -1.20
C MET A 652 -17.21 -17.31 -2.18
N ILE A 653 -15.98 -17.18 -1.68
CA ILE A 653 -14.82 -16.98 -2.54
C ILE A 653 -14.51 -18.21 -3.38
N ALA A 654 -14.61 -19.43 -2.81
CA ALA A 654 -14.43 -20.65 -3.58
C ALA A 654 -15.42 -20.73 -4.77
N LEU A 655 -16.64 -20.20 -4.61
CA LEU A 655 -17.60 -20.12 -5.70
C LEU A 655 -17.26 -19.02 -6.70
N LEU A 656 -16.90 -17.82 -6.22
CA LEU A 656 -16.53 -16.69 -7.07
C LEU A 656 -15.29 -17.01 -7.93
N ASP A 657 -14.25 -17.62 -7.36
CA ASP A 657 -13.04 -18.04 -8.08
C ASP A 657 -13.34 -19.15 -9.08
N PHE A 658 -14.11 -20.17 -8.67
CA PHE A 658 -14.48 -21.28 -9.56
C PHE A 658 -15.28 -20.82 -10.79
N THR A 659 -16.00 -19.71 -10.65
CA THR A 659 -16.87 -19.13 -11.69
C THR A 659 -16.33 -17.84 -12.29
N ALA A 660 -15.08 -17.48 -11.97
CA ALA A 660 -14.37 -16.36 -12.56
C ALA A 660 -14.33 -16.50 -14.09
N PRO A 661 -14.13 -15.39 -14.84
CA PRO A 661 -13.96 -15.45 -16.29
C PRO A 661 -12.91 -16.49 -16.71
N GLY A 662 -13.25 -17.33 -17.69
CA GLY A 662 -12.43 -18.49 -18.08
C GLY A 662 -12.63 -19.77 -17.24
N GLY A 663 -13.33 -19.66 -16.10
CA GLY A 663 -13.74 -20.77 -15.23
C GLY A 663 -15.06 -21.42 -15.63
N SER A 664 -15.70 -22.09 -14.67
CA SER A 664 -16.97 -22.80 -14.90
C SER A 664 -18.15 -21.84 -15.02
N THR A 665 -19.01 -22.07 -16.01
CA THR A 665 -20.31 -21.39 -16.10
C THR A 665 -21.40 -22.05 -15.24
N GLN A 666 -21.12 -23.21 -14.66
CA GLN A 666 -22.07 -24.00 -13.88
C GLN A 666 -21.93 -23.72 -12.39
N HIS A 667 -23.05 -23.38 -11.74
CA HIS A 667 -23.19 -23.29 -10.29
C HIS A 667 -24.65 -23.57 -9.89
N ASN A 668 -24.90 -23.71 -8.59
CA ASN A 668 -26.24 -23.95 -8.06
C ASN A 668 -26.82 -22.65 -7.48
N ASP A 669 -27.82 -22.08 -8.16
CA ASP A 669 -28.49 -20.84 -7.76
C ASP A 669 -29.07 -20.87 -6.34
N ARG A 670 -29.51 -22.04 -5.86
CA ARG A 670 -29.99 -22.19 -4.49
C ARG A 670 -28.85 -21.95 -3.50
N ASN A 671 -27.68 -22.52 -3.75
CA ASN A 671 -26.51 -22.33 -2.90
C ASN A 671 -26.07 -20.86 -2.90
N VAL A 672 -26.11 -20.17 -4.05
CA VAL A 672 -25.81 -18.72 -4.13
C VAL A 672 -26.75 -17.90 -3.25
N ASN A 673 -28.06 -18.12 -3.37
CA ASN A 673 -29.05 -17.39 -2.58
C ASN A 673 -28.95 -17.70 -1.08
N ASP A 674 -28.66 -18.96 -0.71
CA ASP A 674 -28.46 -19.34 0.69
C ASP A 674 -27.24 -18.62 1.29
N LEU A 675 -26.13 -18.51 0.55
CA LEU A 675 -24.95 -17.76 0.98
C LEU A 675 -25.24 -16.25 1.11
N ILE A 676 -25.92 -15.65 0.13
CA ILE A 676 -26.34 -14.23 0.18
C ILE A 676 -27.18 -13.96 1.44
N ASN A 677 -28.17 -14.81 1.71
CA ASN A 677 -29.06 -14.65 2.87
C ASN A 677 -28.30 -14.84 4.19
N ALA A 678 -27.36 -15.79 4.25
CA ALA A 678 -26.53 -16.02 5.43
C ALA A 678 -25.58 -14.83 5.70
N GLY A 679 -24.96 -14.29 4.66
CA GLY A 679 -24.13 -13.09 4.75
C GLY A 679 -24.93 -11.86 5.19
N GLN A 680 -26.10 -11.62 4.59
CA GLN A 680 -27.00 -10.53 5.02
C GLN A 680 -27.45 -10.69 6.47
N SER A 681 -27.78 -11.92 6.89
CA SER A 681 -28.18 -12.18 8.28
C SER A 681 -27.04 -11.90 9.27
N LEU A 682 -25.79 -12.16 8.89
CA LEU A 682 -24.63 -11.80 9.71
C LEU A 682 -24.47 -10.27 9.80
N LEU A 683 -24.58 -9.56 8.67
CA LEU A 683 -24.54 -8.10 8.65
C LEU A 683 -25.62 -7.48 9.55
N ASP A 684 -26.86 -7.93 9.42
CA ASP A 684 -27.99 -7.41 10.20
C ASP A 684 -27.80 -7.65 11.71
N GLU A 685 -27.19 -8.78 12.10
CA GLU A 685 -26.88 -9.11 13.48
C GLU A 685 -25.79 -8.20 14.08
N VAL A 686 -24.68 -8.01 13.36
CA VAL A 686 -23.59 -7.13 13.82
C VAL A 686 -24.08 -5.67 13.88
N HIS A 687 -24.81 -5.23 12.87
CA HIS A 687 -25.39 -3.89 12.82
C HIS A 687 -26.31 -3.62 14.02
N ALA A 688 -27.18 -4.57 14.36
CA ALA A 688 -28.07 -4.44 15.51
C ALA A 688 -27.32 -4.39 16.86
N ALA A 689 -26.11 -4.96 16.93
CA ALA A 689 -25.27 -4.93 18.12
C ALA A 689 -24.45 -3.62 18.24
N ALA A 690 -24.07 -3.01 17.11
CA ALA A 690 -23.28 -1.79 17.06
C ALA A 690 -23.99 -0.57 17.71
N GLY A 691 -25.33 -0.54 17.67
CA GLY A 691 -26.15 0.45 18.37
C GLY A 691 -26.90 1.39 17.45
#